data_AF-A0A921ZW24-F1
#
_entry.id   AF-A0A921ZW24-F1
#
_cell.length_a   1.000
_cell.length_b   1.000
_cell.length_c   1.000
_cell.angle_alpha   90.00
_cell.angle_beta   90.00
_cell.angle_gamma   90.00
#
_symmetry.space_group_name_H-M   'P 1'
#
loop_
_entity.id
_entity.type
_entity.pdbx_description
1 polymer ?
#
loop_
_entity_poly.entity_id
_entity_poly.type
_entity_poly.pdbx_seq_one_letter_code
_entity_poly.pdbx_strand_id
1 'polypeptide(L)'
;MSKISFKINGKEYEVDGKFGPDVSLNEFIRNVADLRGTKAMCQEGGCGVCVVAVRAAHPPDNEMRLFSVNSCLVSVLSCHGWEITTVEGVGSRTMGYHEIQTRLASFNGTQCGYCTPGWIMNMYCLYESKKNLTSLEIENSFASNICRCTGYRPIADAFKSLTIDADTKLIDKLVDVEDLGIIKACGVNCIERCHHKKDNIVKLNDADKKPDDDWCVIEKNNHKMIKIDCGNHKWFKTYSLDDVFEAINAGDYKLIAGNTGQGVYHVTEYPQNVIDIFDVFELKGYVLDVNLILGAGMPLTEMMDLFLILCSENEDFAYLKQLYEHMDLVAHIPVRNIGTIGGNLYMKYDNNEFQSDLFLLFETVGAMVTIAEGPKNTTTISLTDFLKINMKNKIIVNIILPPLSSSCNIKTYKIMPRSQNAHAVVNAGFLFKFKQNSNVIEKAVLVYGSISPTFVHAIKTEAILVGKDPFTNETLQLAVKSLFDEIIPGKAPPEPSGAYRKMLAITLFYKAILTLCSDDKIDPRNRSGGDTIKRGTSQGTQIFDTDKSVWPLNQPVPKLEALVQCSGEATFANDLPKEIDEVFAAFVTADAPPGSVVKQCNPSEALKIPGVLAFYTAKDIPGDNSFTPLNVALIEMNEEILCSKELKYYGDPVGIIVADREKIAHKAAKLVKIEYTSINENKHLLTIDDVLKSKDKDKRTKTDRIIEPTDVGGDVKCIIYGEVSFETQHHFYMEPQTCVVKKTEDGLEVYSSTQWLDITNVAVAQCLKVPVNR
;
A
#
# COMPACT_ATOMS: atom_id res chain seq x y z
N MET A 1 30.67 16.76 -10.21
CA MET A 1 29.67 15.72 -10.54
C MET A 1 28.32 16.27 -10.14
N SER A 2 27.28 16.09 -10.96
CA SER A 2 25.92 16.49 -10.62
C SER A 2 25.44 15.70 -9.39
N LYS A 3 24.59 16.32 -8.57
CA LYS A 3 24.07 15.73 -7.33
C LYS A 3 22.58 16.05 -7.19
N ILE A 4 21.87 15.20 -6.46
CA ILE A 4 20.53 15.50 -5.95
C ILE A 4 20.69 16.02 -4.52
N SER A 5 20.12 17.18 -4.22
CA SER A 5 20.20 17.83 -2.92
C SER A 5 18.80 17.99 -2.34
N PHE A 6 18.64 17.66 -1.06
CA PHE A 6 17.37 17.70 -0.35
C PHE A 6 17.59 17.80 1.16
N LYS A 7 16.53 17.97 1.95
CA LYS A 7 16.60 18.03 3.41
C LYS A 7 15.83 16.88 4.05
N ILE A 8 16.34 16.31 5.14
CA ILE A 8 15.57 15.46 6.06
C ILE A 8 15.65 16.08 7.45
N ASN A 9 14.49 16.40 8.03
CA ASN A 9 14.36 17.04 9.35
C ASN A 9 15.25 18.31 9.46
N GLY A 10 15.25 19.13 8.41
CA GLY A 10 16.06 20.36 8.32
C GLY A 10 17.54 20.17 8.00
N LYS A 11 18.08 18.95 8.08
CA LYS A 11 19.48 18.64 7.72
C LYS A 11 19.62 18.39 6.22
N GLU A 12 20.59 19.03 5.59
CA GLU A 12 20.90 18.86 4.17
C GLU A 12 21.59 17.52 3.89
N TYR A 13 21.19 16.89 2.79
CA TYR A 13 21.76 15.67 2.25
C TYR A 13 22.01 15.83 0.75
N GLU A 14 23.06 15.21 0.27
CA GLU A 14 23.37 15.11 -1.16
C GLU A 14 23.56 13.64 -1.54
N VAL A 15 22.97 13.23 -2.65
CA VAL A 15 23.21 11.92 -3.27
C VAL A 15 23.84 12.09 -4.65
N ASP A 16 24.87 11.28 -4.89
CA ASP A 16 25.64 11.21 -6.14
C ASP A 16 25.54 9.82 -6.77
N GLY A 17 26.41 9.54 -7.74
CA GLY A 17 26.47 8.27 -8.47
C GLY A 17 26.73 7.01 -7.64
N LYS A 18 26.99 7.12 -6.34
CA LYS A 18 27.12 5.95 -5.45
C LYS A 18 25.78 5.26 -5.19
N PHE A 19 24.67 5.97 -5.41
CA PHE A 19 23.32 5.44 -5.21
C PHE A 19 22.71 5.05 -6.56
N GLY A 20 22.22 3.82 -6.65
CA GLY A 20 21.51 3.31 -7.82
C GLY A 20 20.05 3.77 -7.87
N PRO A 21 19.38 3.63 -9.04
CA PRO A 21 17.96 3.99 -9.21
C PRO A 21 17.03 3.20 -8.29
N ASP A 22 17.45 2.02 -7.83
CA ASP A 22 16.71 1.11 -6.98
C ASP A 22 16.82 1.45 -5.48
N VAL A 23 17.66 2.43 -5.08
CA VAL A 23 17.76 2.89 -3.69
C VAL A 23 16.53 3.75 -3.36
N SER A 24 15.69 3.25 -2.45
CA SER A 24 14.50 3.98 -2.03
C SER A 24 14.82 5.05 -0.99
N LEU A 25 13.95 6.04 -0.87
CA LEU A 25 14.03 7.06 0.18
C LEU A 25 13.97 6.41 1.57
N ASN A 26 13.18 5.35 1.75
CA ASN A 26 13.13 4.60 3.01
C ASN A 26 14.49 3.97 3.36
N GLU A 27 15.14 3.33 2.38
CA GLU A 27 16.47 2.75 2.55
C GLU A 27 17.50 3.83 2.90
N PHE A 28 17.43 5.00 2.26
CA PHE A 28 18.31 6.12 2.56
C PHE A 28 18.08 6.69 3.98
N ILE A 29 16.81 6.94 4.36
CA ILE A 29 16.43 7.46 5.68
C ILE A 29 16.98 6.52 6.78
N ARG A 30 16.79 5.22 6.62
CA ARG A 30 17.20 4.24 7.62
C ARG A 30 18.71 4.02 7.63
N ASN A 31 19.34 3.79 6.47
CA ASN A 31 20.72 3.29 6.42
C ASN A 31 21.78 4.38 6.24
N VAL A 32 21.40 5.60 5.82
CA VAL A 32 22.34 6.71 5.57
C VAL A 32 22.07 7.88 6.50
N ALA A 33 20.81 8.31 6.64
CA ALA A 33 20.45 9.35 7.61
C ALA A 33 20.38 8.82 9.05
N ASP A 34 20.39 7.50 9.21
CA ASP A 34 20.30 6.77 10.49
C ASP A 34 19.07 7.12 11.33
N LEU A 35 17.95 7.35 10.64
CA LEU A 35 16.63 7.65 11.21
C LEU A 35 15.75 6.40 11.09
N ARG A 36 15.71 5.60 12.15
CA ARG A 36 15.08 4.27 12.17
C ARG A 36 13.61 4.27 12.59
N GLY A 37 13.03 5.44 12.90
CA GLY A 37 11.63 5.60 13.27
C GLY A 37 10.69 5.28 12.10
N THR A 38 11.03 5.67 10.87
CA THR A 38 10.32 5.23 9.67
C THR A 38 10.62 3.75 9.38
N LYS A 39 9.59 2.90 9.38
CA LYS A 39 9.75 1.44 9.30
C LYS A 39 9.65 0.91 7.85
N ALA A 40 10.04 -0.35 7.66
CA ALA A 40 10.00 -1.06 6.38
C ALA A 40 9.29 -2.43 6.55
N MET A 41 8.25 -2.70 5.75
CA MET A 41 7.51 -3.97 5.82
C MET A 41 7.20 -4.50 4.41
N CYS A 42 6.15 -3.98 3.78
CA CYS A 42 5.63 -4.55 2.53
C CYS A 42 6.42 -4.14 1.27
N GLN A 43 7.13 -3.00 1.30
CA GLN A 43 7.85 -2.41 0.15
C GLN A 43 7.00 -2.16 -1.12
N GLU A 44 5.68 -2.20 -1.00
CA GLU A 44 4.71 -2.05 -2.09
C GLU A 44 3.73 -0.88 -1.86
N GLY A 45 3.95 -0.06 -0.83
CA GLY A 45 3.08 1.07 -0.45
C GLY A 45 1.83 0.70 0.35
N GLY A 46 1.39 -0.57 0.34
CA GLY A 46 0.10 -0.98 0.90
C GLY A 46 -0.06 -0.93 2.43
N CYS A 47 1.02 -0.99 3.22
CA CYS A 47 0.94 -1.07 4.69
C CYS A 47 1.03 0.28 5.44
N GLY A 48 1.59 1.32 4.82
CA GLY A 48 1.73 2.65 5.41
C GLY A 48 2.81 2.88 6.48
N VAL A 49 3.57 1.86 6.90
CA VAL A 49 4.56 2.04 7.99
C VAL A 49 5.76 2.91 7.60
N CYS A 50 5.94 3.14 6.30
CA CYS A 50 7.02 3.93 5.70
C CYS A 50 6.60 5.36 5.32
N VAL A 51 5.42 5.82 5.74
CA VAL A 51 4.92 7.15 5.38
C VAL A 51 5.80 8.24 5.99
N VAL A 52 6.14 9.24 5.18
CA VAL A 52 6.84 10.48 5.57
C VAL A 52 6.15 11.68 4.97
N ALA A 53 6.38 12.87 5.53
CA ALA A 53 5.89 14.12 4.98
C ALA A 53 6.92 14.73 4.04
N VAL A 54 6.46 15.31 2.93
CA VAL A 54 7.29 15.99 1.94
C VAL A 54 6.71 17.37 1.72
N ARG A 55 7.56 18.38 1.84
CA ARG A 55 7.28 19.75 1.38
C ARG A 55 8.15 20.01 0.15
N ALA A 56 7.52 20.21 -1.00
CA ALA A 56 8.23 20.43 -2.27
C ALA A 56 7.42 21.37 -3.18
N ALA A 57 8.11 22.02 -4.11
CA ALA A 57 7.47 22.82 -5.13
C ALA A 57 6.79 21.91 -6.15
N HIS A 58 5.51 22.14 -6.43
CA HIS A 58 4.76 21.39 -7.43
C HIS A 58 4.67 22.19 -8.74
N PRO A 59 5.12 21.66 -9.88
CA PRO A 59 4.82 22.27 -11.17
C PRO A 59 3.32 22.10 -11.51
N PRO A 60 2.68 23.05 -12.22
CA PRO A 60 3.30 24.15 -12.96
C PRO A 60 3.41 25.49 -12.21
N ASP A 61 2.66 25.67 -11.11
CA ASP A 61 2.61 26.94 -10.36
C ASP A 61 3.83 27.16 -9.44
N ASN A 62 4.60 26.10 -9.20
CA ASN A 62 5.79 26.09 -8.34
C ASN A 62 5.44 26.43 -6.88
N GLU A 63 4.20 26.16 -6.47
CA GLU A 63 3.76 26.34 -5.08
C GLU A 63 4.37 25.25 -4.19
N MET A 64 4.85 25.66 -3.01
CA MET A 64 5.31 24.72 -2.00
C MET A 64 4.10 24.03 -1.34
N ARG A 65 3.97 22.73 -1.56
CA ARG A 65 2.88 21.91 -1.00
C ARG A 65 3.43 20.90 -0.01
N LEU A 66 2.67 20.65 1.07
CA LEU A 66 2.94 19.60 2.04
C LEU A 66 2.05 18.39 1.74
N PHE A 67 2.66 17.24 1.48
CA PHE A 67 1.95 16.00 1.17
C PHE A 67 2.68 14.77 1.74
N SER A 68 1.95 13.67 1.90
CA SER A 68 2.52 12.40 2.36
C SER A 68 2.95 11.52 1.20
N VAL A 69 4.02 10.74 1.39
CA VAL A 69 4.48 9.72 0.44
C VAL A 69 4.85 8.41 1.14
N ASN A 70 4.73 7.28 0.44
CA ASN A 70 5.34 6.03 0.88
C ASN A 70 6.83 6.05 0.52
N SER A 71 7.71 6.30 1.49
CA SER A 71 9.16 6.40 1.24
C SER A 71 9.77 5.14 0.63
N CYS A 72 9.13 3.96 0.77
CA CYS A 72 9.61 2.72 0.15
C CYS A 72 9.48 2.68 -1.38
N LEU A 73 8.57 3.48 -1.96
CA LEU A 73 8.34 3.53 -3.41
C LEU A 73 9.06 4.71 -4.08
N VAL A 74 9.50 5.70 -3.33
CA VAL A 74 10.20 6.86 -3.87
C VAL A 74 11.68 6.52 -4.03
N SER A 75 12.26 6.74 -5.21
CA SER A 75 13.72 6.67 -5.38
C SER A 75 14.37 7.89 -4.75
N VAL A 76 15.48 7.72 -4.03
CA VAL A 76 16.19 8.86 -3.41
C VAL A 76 16.69 9.87 -4.46
N LEU A 77 16.92 9.41 -5.70
CA LEU A 77 17.35 10.26 -6.81
C LEU A 77 16.23 11.18 -7.35
N SER A 78 14.97 10.95 -6.98
CA SER A 78 13.85 11.84 -7.33
C SER A 78 13.70 13.03 -6.39
N CYS A 79 14.31 12.99 -5.20
CA CYS A 79 14.02 13.92 -4.10
C CYS A 79 14.63 15.33 -4.24
N HIS A 80 15.17 15.73 -5.41
CA HIS A 80 15.83 17.03 -5.55
C HIS A 80 14.91 18.18 -5.15
N GLY A 81 15.37 19.04 -4.23
CA GLY A 81 14.60 20.18 -3.73
C GLY A 81 13.49 19.83 -2.73
N TRP A 82 13.40 18.57 -2.28
CA TRP A 82 12.40 18.18 -1.28
C TRP A 82 12.86 18.49 0.14
N GLU A 83 11.92 18.91 0.99
CA GLU A 83 12.09 18.96 2.44
C GLU A 83 11.27 17.83 3.07
N ILE A 84 11.94 16.82 3.60
CA ILE A 84 11.32 15.61 4.15
C ILE A 84 11.28 15.70 5.67
N THR A 85 10.13 15.40 6.25
CA THR A 85 9.96 15.25 7.71
C THR A 85 9.62 13.81 8.04
N THR A 86 10.39 13.20 8.95
CA THR A 86 10.14 11.86 9.50
C THR A 86 9.51 11.96 10.89
N VAL A 87 9.16 10.82 11.51
CA VAL A 87 8.53 10.80 12.84
C VAL A 87 9.40 11.45 13.91
N GLU A 88 10.71 11.30 13.79
CA GLU A 88 11.71 11.90 14.67
C GLU A 88 11.75 13.42 14.52
N GLY A 89 11.46 13.94 13.32
CA GLY A 89 11.40 15.38 13.04
C GLY A 89 10.12 16.05 13.55
N VAL A 90 9.05 15.27 13.78
CA VAL A 90 7.79 15.76 14.35
C VAL A 90 7.92 16.03 15.85
N GLY A 91 8.65 15.18 16.58
CA GLY A 91 8.84 15.31 18.02
C GLY A 91 9.53 14.10 18.63
N SER A 92 10.18 14.30 19.78
CA SER A 92 10.93 13.25 20.48
C SER A 92 11.05 13.55 21.97
N ARG A 93 11.60 12.62 22.76
CA ARG A 93 11.93 12.87 24.17
C ARG A 93 12.84 14.09 24.38
N THR A 94 13.69 14.42 23.41
CA THR A 94 14.65 15.53 23.52
C THR A 94 14.11 16.88 23.06
N MET A 95 13.21 16.88 22.07
CA MET A 95 12.60 18.10 21.51
C MET A 95 11.25 18.45 22.17
N GLY A 96 10.66 17.51 22.89
CA GLY A 96 9.25 17.53 23.25
C GLY A 96 8.43 16.72 22.23
N TYR A 97 7.43 16.00 22.73
CA TYR A 97 6.53 15.23 21.89
C TYR A 97 5.47 16.14 21.25
N HIS A 98 5.20 15.91 19.97
CA HIS A 98 4.12 16.59 19.27
C HIS A 98 2.76 16.19 19.86
N GLU A 99 1.76 17.07 19.76
CA GLU A 99 0.42 16.80 20.27
C GLU A 99 -0.17 15.49 19.69
N ILE A 100 0.03 15.24 18.40
CA ILE A 100 -0.40 13.99 17.73
C ILE A 100 0.26 12.75 18.37
N GLN A 101 1.55 12.83 18.72
CA GLN A 101 2.28 11.73 19.38
C GLN A 101 1.74 11.46 20.78
N THR A 102 1.57 12.53 21.56
CA THR A 102 1.06 12.46 22.93
C THR A 102 -0.38 11.95 22.96
N ARG A 103 -1.25 12.47 22.08
CA ARG A 103 -2.66 12.03 21.99
C ARG A 103 -2.74 10.55 21.62
N LEU A 104 -2.01 10.10 20.60
CA LEU A 104 -2.05 8.69 20.21
C LEU A 104 -1.58 7.76 21.35
N ALA A 105 -0.56 8.16 22.10
CA ALA A 105 -0.10 7.43 23.27
C ALA A 105 -1.16 7.40 24.39
N SER A 106 -1.72 8.55 24.77
CA SER A 106 -2.70 8.68 25.86
C SER A 106 -4.00 7.90 25.61
N PHE A 107 -4.40 7.75 24.34
CA PHE A 107 -5.60 6.99 23.96
C PHE A 107 -5.37 5.49 23.81
N ASN A 108 -4.18 4.97 24.15
CA ASN A 108 -3.79 3.57 23.91
C ASN A 108 -3.86 3.19 22.42
N GLY A 109 -3.54 4.14 21.55
CA GLY A 109 -3.51 3.97 20.09
C GLY A 109 -2.31 3.19 19.57
N THR A 110 -1.44 2.70 20.47
CA THR A 110 -0.23 1.93 20.13
C THR A 110 -0.11 0.68 21.00
N GLN A 111 0.18 -0.46 20.37
CA GLN A 111 0.44 -1.75 21.05
C GLN A 111 1.83 -2.27 20.68
N CYS A 112 1.99 -3.03 19.58
CA CYS A 112 3.33 -3.50 19.16
C CYS A 112 4.27 -2.33 18.81
N GLY A 113 3.73 -1.21 18.31
CA GLY A 113 4.47 0.02 18.01
C GLY A 113 4.98 0.15 16.58
N TYR A 114 5.05 -0.94 15.82
CA TYR A 114 5.72 -0.93 14.51
C TYR A 114 5.01 -0.05 13.47
N CYS A 115 3.68 -0.05 13.45
CA CYS A 115 2.91 0.80 12.54
C CYS A 115 2.75 2.24 13.03
N THR A 116 3.06 2.52 14.30
CA THR A 116 2.72 3.77 14.99
C THR A 116 3.37 4.99 14.33
N PRO A 117 4.66 4.97 13.93
CA PRO A 117 5.27 6.06 13.16
C PRO A 117 4.51 6.43 11.88
N GLY A 118 4.05 5.43 11.13
CA GLY A 118 3.27 5.66 9.91
C GLY A 118 1.92 6.35 10.18
N TRP A 119 1.26 6.00 11.29
CA TRP A 119 0.02 6.66 11.72
C TRP A 119 0.25 8.12 12.12
N ILE A 120 1.32 8.38 12.88
CA ILE A 120 1.72 9.73 13.26
C ILE A 120 2.00 10.57 12.02
N MET A 121 2.78 10.06 11.06
CA MET A 121 3.14 10.82 9.87
C MET A 121 1.95 11.06 8.94
N ASN A 122 1.04 10.10 8.79
CA ASN A 122 -0.18 10.30 8.01
C ASN A 122 -1.07 11.38 8.65
N MET A 123 -1.29 11.30 9.98
CA MET A 123 -2.08 12.31 10.68
C MET A 123 -1.40 13.69 10.68
N TYR A 124 -0.08 13.75 10.85
CA TYR A 124 0.70 14.99 10.80
C TYR A 124 0.53 15.70 9.45
N CYS A 125 0.65 14.98 8.34
CA CYS A 125 0.46 15.58 7.01
C CYS A 125 -0.95 16.17 6.84
N LEU A 126 -1.99 15.47 7.30
CA LEU A 126 -3.36 15.97 7.23
C LEU A 126 -3.60 17.18 8.12
N TYR A 127 -3.08 17.12 9.35
CA TYR A 127 -3.23 18.15 10.36
C TYR A 127 -2.58 19.47 9.91
N GLU A 128 -1.36 19.40 9.37
CA GLU A 128 -0.63 20.59 8.90
C GLU A 128 -1.15 21.12 7.56
N SER A 129 -1.67 20.25 6.68
CA SER A 129 -2.19 20.69 5.37
C SER A 129 -3.60 21.31 5.45
N LYS A 130 -4.37 21.04 6.52
CA LYS A 130 -5.77 21.48 6.63
C LYS A 130 -6.17 21.91 8.04
N LYS A 131 -6.57 23.18 8.18
CA LYS A 131 -6.94 23.80 9.46
C LYS A 131 -8.27 23.33 10.10
N ASN A 132 -9.18 22.74 9.33
CA ASN A 132 -10.52 22.34 9.79
C ASN A 132 -10.82 20.89 9.37
N LEU A 133 -10.19 19.93 10.04
CA LEU A 133 -10.40 18.51 9.77
C LEU A 133 -11.69 18.01 10.42
N THR A 134 -12.44 17.20 9.67
CA THR A 134 -13.62 16.48 10.19
C THR A 134 -13.28 15.04 10.56
N SER A 135 -14.06 14.45 11.45
CA SER A 135 -13.91 13.05 11.87
C SER A 135 -14.04 12.05 10.73
N LEU A 136 -14.86 12.35 9.73
CA LEU A 136 -15.01 11.51 8.53
C LEU A 136 -13.75 11.54 7.65
N GLU A 137 -13.12 12.70 7.49
CA GLU A 137 -11.88 12.85 6.72
C GLU A 137 -10.72 12.10 7.37
N ILE A 138 -10.63 12.16 8.70
CA ILE A 138 -9.66 11.35 9.45
C ILE A 138 -9.90 9.87 9.18
N GLU A 139 -11.12 9.35 9.31
CA GLU A 139 -11.39 7.93 9.04
C GLU A 139 -11.17 7.52 7.59
N ASN A 140 -11.41 8.41 6.63
CA ASN A 140 -11.14 8.14 5.21
C ASN A 140 -9.63 8.07 4.93
N SER A 141 -8.81 8.77 5.72
CA SER A 141 -7.35 8.67 5.61
C SER A 141 -6.78 7.33 6.08
N PHE A 142 -7.53 6.55 6.86
CA PHE A 142 -7.04 5.33 7.53
C PHE A 142 -6.68 4.22 6.54
N ALA A 143 -7.17 4.27 5.30
CA ALA A 143 -6.74 3.35 4.25
C ALA A 143 -5.24 3.43 3.92
N SER A 144 -4.57 4.51 4.36
CA SER A 144 -3.13 4.72 4.18
C SER A 144 -2.26 3.89 5.12
N ASN A 145 -2.82 3.29 6.17
CA ASN A 145 -2.07 2.57 7.19
C ASN A 145 -2.80 1.29 7.64
N ILE A 146 -2.03 0.22 7.86
CA ILE A 146 -2.54 -1.03 8.43
C ILE A 146 -2.08 -1.15 9.88
N CYS A 147 -3.00 -1.55 10.76
CA CYS A 147 -2.69 -1.97 12.12
C CYS A 147 -3.27 -3.37 12.38
N ARG A 148 -2.43 -4.29 12.87
CA ARG A 148 -2.84 -5.65 13.22
C ARG A 148 -3.27 -5.82 14.69
N CYS A 149 -2.92 -4.88 15.56
CA CYS A 149 -3.04 -5.05 17.01
C CYS A 149 -4.22 -4.28 17.64
N THR A 150 -4.42 -3.01 17.29
CA THR A 150 -5.29 -2.10 18.05
C THR A 150 -6.77 -2.19 17.71
N GLY A 151 -7.13 -2.84 16.60
CA GLY A 151 -8.49 -2.80 16.06
C GLY A 151 -8.95 -1.41 15.61
N TYR A 152 -8.01 -0.48 15.36
CA TYR A 152 -8.20 0.91 14.89
C TYR A 152 -8.97 1.85 15.82
N ARG A 153 -9.89 1.36 16.66
CA ARG A 153 -10.75 2.18 17.54
C ARG A 153 -9.98 3.22 18.37
N PRO A 154 -8.95 2.86 19.17
CA PRO A 154 -8.24 3.86 19.97
C PRO A 154 -7.45 4.87 19.11
N ILE A 155 -7.03 4.49 17.90
CA ILE A 155 -6.40 5.39 16.93
C ILE A 155 -7.42 6.41 16.42
N ALA A 156 -8.62 5.93 16.06
CA ALA A 156 -9.74 6.78 15.65
C ALA A 156 -10.12 7.78 16.76
N ASP A 157 -10.26 7.31 17.99
CA ASP A 157 -10.54 8.16 19.16
C ASP A 157 -9.44 9.22 19.34
N ALA A 158 -8.16 8.83 19.29
CA ALA A 158 -7.04 9.76 19.42
C ALA A 158 -7.08 10.88 18.37
N PHE A 159 -7.25 10.52 17.09
CA PHE A 159 -7.18 11.50 16.02
C PHE A 159 -8.46 12.33 15.88
N LYS A 160 -9.65 11.76 16.11
CA LYS A 160 -10.90 12.54 16.12
C LYS A 160 -10.92 13.60 17.19
N SER A 161 -10.19 13.43 18.30
CA SER A 161 -10.08 14.47 19.32
C SER A 161 -9.48 15.78 18.77
N LEU A 162 -8.79 15.75 17.62
CA LEU A 162 -8.19 16.91 16.94
C LEU A 162 -9.15 17.60 15.93
N THR A 163 -10.38 17.10 15.78
CA THR A 163 -11.31 17.56 14.75
C THR A 163 -12.22 18.68 15.24
N ILE A 164 -12.77 19.44 14.29
CA ILE A 164 -13.75 20.50 14.59
C ILE A 164 -15.11 19.95 15.06
N ASP A 165 -15.40 18.69 14.72
CA ASP A 165 -16.63 17.97 15.08
C ASP A 165 -16.39 16.90 16.17
N ALA A 166 -15.31 17.06 16.94
CA ALA A 166 -14.98 16.16 18.04
C ALA A 166 -16.09 16.11 19.10
N ASP A 167 -16.44 14.90 19.55
CA ASP A 167 -17.35 14.71 20.68
C ASP A 167 -16.70 15.29 21.96
N THR A 168 -17.44 16.10 22.71
CA THR A 168 -16.95 16.66 23.98
C THR A 168 -16.52 15.57 24.96
N LYS A 169 -17.20 14.41 24.98
CA LYS A 169 -16.79 13.27 25.82
C LYS A 169 -15.42 12.71 25.45
N LEU A 170 -15.01 12.86 24.19
CA LEU A 170 -13.72 12.42 23.70
C LEU A 170 -12.63 13.41 24.13
N ILE A 171 -12.94 14.70 24.10
CA ILE A 171 -12.07 15.77 24.60
C ILE A 171 -11.88 15.61 26.13
N ASP A 172 -12.96 15.35 26.87
CA ASP A 172 -12.92 15.18 28.33
C ASP A 172 -12.11 13.95 28.79
N LYS A 173 -11.86 12.98 27.90
CA LYS A 173 -11.00 11.82 28.16
C LYS A 173 -9.50 12.13 28.07
N LEU A 174 -9.13 13.30 27.54
CA LEU A 174 -7.74 13.74 27.55
C LEU A 174 -7.32 13.91 29.00
N VAL A 175 -6.51 12.97 29.50
CA VAL A 175 -5.83 13.11 30.77
C VAL A 175 -4.90 14.30 30.65
N ASP A 176 -5.01 15.27 31.56
CA ASP A 176 -4.16 16.45 31.57
C ASP A 176 -2.69 16.00 31.63
N VAL A 177 -1.80 16.62 30.85
CA VAL A 177 -0.38 16.24 30.81
C VAL A 177 0.27 16.40 32.19
N GLU A 178 -0.30 17.28 33.02
CA GLU A 178 0.07 17.53 34.41
C GLU A 178 -0.26 16.34 35.34
N ASP A 179 -1.27 15.53 34.99
CA ASP A 179 -1.70 14.34 35.75
C ASP A 179 -0.85 13.09 35.43
N LEU A 180 -0.01 13.12 34.39
CA LEU A 180 0.84 12.00 34.01
C LEU A 180 2.02 11.77 34.97
N GLY A 181 2.30 12.67 35.92
CA GLY A 181 3.36 12.51 36.92
C GLY A 181 4.79 12.41 36.37
N ILE A 182 4.98 12.52 35.05
CA ILE A 182 6.27 12.38 34.34
C ILE A 182 7.11 13.68 34.41
N ILE A 183 6.50 14.83 34.70
CA ILE A 183 7.20 16.10 34.87
C ILE A 183 7.00 16.59 36.32
N LYS A 184 7.89 16.18 37.22
CA LYS A 184 8.02 16.91 38.50
C LYS A 184 8.62 18.28 38.18
N ALA A 185 7.82 19.33 38.33
CA ALA A 185 8.33 20.70 38.40
C ALA A 185 9.54 20.73 39.34
N CYS A 186 10.66 21.30 38.88
CA CYS A 186 11.89 21.31 39.65
C CYS A 186 11.61 21.95 41.02
N GLY A 187 11.83 21.22 42.11
CA GLY A 187 11.60 21.69 43.48
C GLY A 187 12.61 22.74 43.95
N VAL A 188 13.09 23.59 43.04
CA VAL A 188 14.08 24.64 43.29
C VAL A 188 13.34 25.97 43.34
N ASN A 189 13.50 26.71 44.44
CA ASN A 189 13.05 28.09 44.55
C ASN A 189 13.94 28.97 43.65
N CYS A 190 13.55 29.12 42.39
CA CYS A 190 14.22 30.03 41.46
C CYS A 190 13.91 31.48 41.83
N ILE A 191 14.96 32.30 41.95
CA ILE A 191 14.88 33.70 42.39
C ILE A 191 14.42 34.64 41.24
N GLU A 192 14.29 34.14 40.01
CA GLU A 192 13.71 34.91 38.91
C GLU A 192 12.65 34.09 38.15
N ARG A 193 11.48 34.73 38.03
CA ARG A 193 10.22 34.35 37.37
C ARG A 193 10.20 33.00 36.61
N CYS A 194 9.65 31.98 37.28
CA CYS A 194 9.15 30.78 36.62
C CYS A 194 7.80 31.08 35.94
N HIS A 195 7.71 30.87 34.62
CA HIS A 195 6.49 31.08 33.83
C HIS A 195 5.39 30.02 34.04
N HIS A 196 5.56 29.06 34.96
CA HIS A 196 4.66 27.90 35.12
C HIS A 196 3.59 28.01 36.21
N LYS A 197 3.09 29.20 36.57
CA LYS A 197 1.88 29.27 37.41
C LYS A 197 0.83 30.23 36.89
N LYS A 198 -0.23 29.61 36.37
CA LYS A 198 -1.63 30.02 36.30
C LYS A 198 -1.89 31.37 35.64
N ASP A 199 -2.47 31.34 34.44
CA ASP A 199 -3.86 31.77 34.24
C ASP A 199 -4.31 31.58 32.79
N ASN A 200 -5.51 31.00 32.67
CA ASN A 200 -6.46 31.07 31.55
C ASN A 200 -6.14 30.37 30.23
N ILE A 201 -7.18 29.67 29.75
CA ILE A 201 -7.47 29.34 28.36
C ILE A 201 -6.98 30.48 27.46
N VAL A 202 -5.80 30.29 26.85
CA VAL A 202 -5.33 31.19 25.82
C VAL A 202 -6.12 30.82 24.57
N LYS A 203 -7.17 31.61 24.30
CA LYS A 203 -7.56 31.87 22.91
C LYS A 203 -6.28 32.26 22.19
N LEU A 204 -5.86 31.44 21.24
CA LEU A 204 -4.79 31.77 20.31
C LEU A 204 -5.17 33.08 19.62
N ASN A 205 -4.66 34.20 20.15
CA ASN A 205 -4.66 35.45 19.43
C ASN A 205 -3.58 35.31 18.35
N ASP A 206 -3.98 35.54 17.11
CA ASP A 206 -3.19 35.54 15.86
C ASP A 206 -2.04 36.58 15.82
N ALA A 207 -1.42 36.93 16.96
CA ALA A 207 -0.51 38.07 17.06
C ALA A 207 0.97 37.75 17.34
N ASP A 208 1.34 36.49 17.61
CA ASP A 208 2.75 36.09 17.82
C ASP A 208 3.31 35.18 16.72
N LYS A 209 2.72 35.22 15.53
CA LYS A 209 3.48 34.90 14.32
C LYS A 209 4.52 36.00 14.15
N LYS A 210 5.76 35.72 14.55
CA LYS A 210 6.90 36.38 13.89
C LYS A 210 6.65 36.25 12.38
N PRO A 211 6.71 37.34 11.60
CA PRO A 211 6.74 37.19 10.17
C PRO A 211 7.95 36.30 9.88
N ASP A 212 7.74 35.19 9.17
CA ASP A 212 8.82 34.51 8.48
C ASP A 212 9.42 35.54 7.51
N ASP A 213 10.41 36.27 8.01
CA ASP A 213 11.33 37.10 7.22
C ASP A 213 12.39 36.21 6.55
N ASP A 214 12.12 34.93 6.35
CA ASP A 214 12.75 34.17 5.26
C ASP A 214 12.06 34.61 3.98
N TRP A 215 12.57 35.74 3.48
CA TRP A 215 12.38 36.19 2.12
C TRP A 215 12.41 34.99 1.19
N CYS A 216 11.24 34.65 0.63
CA CYS A 216 11.13 33.88 -0.58
C CYS A 216 11.90 34.64 -1.67
N VAL A 217 13.20 34.39 -1.76
CA VAL A 217 13.85 34.41 -3.05
C VAL A 217 13.13 33.33 -3.81
N ILE A 218 12.16 33.73 -4.63
CA ILE A 218 11.77 32.95 -5.80
C ILE A 218 13.06 32.89 -6.61
N GLU A 219 13.95 31.95 -6.26
CA GLU A 219 15.00 31.56 -7.17
C GLU A 219 14.24 31.12 -8.41
N LYS A 220 14.33 31.93 -9.46
CA LYS A 220 14.03 31.49 -10.81
C LYS A 220 15.01 30.36 -11.08
N ASN A 221 14.70 29.17 -10.58
CA ASN A 221 15.45 27.99 -10.87
C ASN A 221 15.19 27.71 -12.34
N ASN A 222 16.15 28.13 -13.16
CA ASN A 222 16.38 27.54 -14.46
C ASN A 222 16.73 26.07 -14.18
N HIS A 223 15.72 25.25 -13.93
CA HIS A 223 15.86 23.83 -13.64
C HIS A 223 16.40 23.15 -14.90
N LYS A 224 17.73 23.12 -15.00
CA LYS A 224 18.43 22.37 -16.05
C LYS A 224 18.36 20.90 -15.69
N MET A 225 18.19 20.05 -16.71
CA MET A 225 18.26 18.60 -16.55
C MET A 225 19.49 18.18 -15.75
N ILE A 226 19.27 17.37 -14.71
CA ILE A 226 20.34 16.82 -13.86
C ILE A 226 20.67 15.42 -14.35
N LYS A 227 21.93 15.19 -14.71
CA LYS A 227 22.44 13.88 -15.17
C LYS A 227 23.38 13.30 -14.13
N ILE A 228 23.08 12.12 -13.59
CA ILE A 228 23.90 11.41 -12.62
C ILE A 228 24.33 10.08 -13.22
N ASP A 229 25.63 9.81 -13.17
CA ASP A 229 26.21 8.54 -13.59
C ASP A 229 26.31 7.63 -12.37
N CYS A 230 25.47 6.59 -12.34
CA CYS A 230 25.39 5.58 -11.29
C CYS A 230 26.16 4.30 -11.66
N GLY A 231 27.18 4.41 -12.52
CA GLY A 231 27.96 3.28 -13.02
C GLY A 231 27.25 2.56 -14.16
N ASN A 232 26.50 1.49 -13.86
CA ASN A 232 25.77 0.73 -14.87
C ASN A 232 24.49 1.44 -15.35
N HIS A 233 24.02 2.42 -14.58
CA HIS A 233 22.81 3.18 -14.88
C HIS A 233 23.13 4.68 -14.92
N LYS A 234 22.32 5.43 -15.67
CA LYS A 234 22.32 6.89 -15.73
C LYS A 234 20.95 7.40 -15.35
N TRP A 235 20.91 8.32 -14.41
CA TRP A 235 19.70 8.98 -13.97
C TRP A 235 19.58 10.36 -14.60
N PHE A 236 18.41 10.66 -15.15
CA PHE A 236 18.08 11.95 -15.75
C PHE A 236 16.88 12.53 -15.00
N LYS A 237 17.09 13.60 -14.22
CA LYS A 237 15.99 14.40 -13.69
C LYS A 237 15.66 15.50 -14.68
N THR A 238 14.44 15.47 -15.22
CA THR A 238 14.00 16.31 -16.34
C THR A 238 12.91 17.28 -15.93
N TYR A 239 12.83 18.42 -16.61
CA TYR A 239 11.91 19.51 -16.27
C TYR A 239 11.11 20.04 -17.48
N SER A 240 11.50 19.65 -18.70
CA SER A 240 10.79 19.96 -19.94
C SER A 240 10.66 18.73 -20.82
N LEU A 241 9.72 18.75 -21.78
CA LEU A 241 9.61 17.66 -22.77
C LEU A 241 10.85 17.55 -23.66
N ASP A 242 11.53 18.67 -23.92
CA ASP A 242 12.80 18.67 -24.65
C ASP A 242 13.87 17.85 -23.92
N ASP A 243 14.00 18.02 -22.59
CA ASP A 243 14.92 17.21 -21.77
C ASP A 243 14.59 15.72 -21.85
N VAL A 244 13.29 15.37 -21.79
CA VAL A 244 12.82 13.98 -21.84
C VAL A 244 13.23 13.33 -23.15
N PHE A 245 12.97 13.98 -24.29
CA PHE A 245 13.33 13.44 -25.59
C PHE A 245 14.84 13.43 -25.83
N GLU A 246 15.61 14.38 -25.28
CA GLU A 246 17.07 14.30 -25.27
C GLU A 246 17.55 13.03 -24.55
N ALA A 247 16.98 12.72 -23.38
CA ALA A 247 17.34 11.55 -22.59
C ALA A 247 16.86 10.21 -23.22
N ILE A 248 15.67 10.17 -23.83
CA ILE A 248 15.15 9.00 -24.58
C ILE A 248 16.09 8.63 -25.72
N ASN A 249 16.64 9.62 -26.44
CA ASN A 249 17.53 9.38 -27.57
C ASN A 249 18.93 8.86 -27.16
N ALA A 250 19.25 8.84 -25.86
CA ALA A 250 20.55 8.42 -25.35
C ALA A 250 20.72 6.88 -25.24
N GLY A 251 19.66 6.09 -25.37
CA GLY A 251 19.72 4.62 -25.30
C GLY A 251 18.44 3.99 -24.76
N ASP A 252 18.51 2.72 -24.36
CA ASP A 252 17.38 2.04 -23.72
C ASP A 252 17.01 2.70 -22.38
N TYR A 253 15.71 2.87 -22.12
CA TYR A 253 15.25 3.77 -21.08
C TYR A 253 14.01 3.27 -20.34
N LYS A 254 13.83 3.80 -19.12
CA LYS A 254 12.58 3.71 -18.36
C LYS A 254 12.17 5.09 -17.88
N LEU A 255 10.93 5.47 -18.17
CA LEU A 255 10.31 6.66 -17.58
C LEU A 255 9.81 6.34 -16.19
N ILE A 256 10.02 7.26 -15.25
CA ILE A 256 9.48 7.20 -13.89
C ILE A 256 8.90 8.57 -13.52
N ALA A 257 7.81 8.56 -12.76
CA ALA A 257 7.25 9.75 -12.14
C ALA A 257 7.19 9.48 -10.62
N GLY A 258 6.00 9.41 -10.01
CA GLY A 258 5.89 9.02 -8.60
C GLY A 258 6.27 7.57 -8.25
N ASN A 259 6.66 6.76 -9.24
CA ASN A 259 7.15 5.39 -9.09
C ASN A 259 6.21 4.41 -8.34
N THR A 260 4.94 4.79 -8.12
CA THR A 260 3.98 3.98 -7.36
C THR A 260 3.58 2.68 -8.03
N GLY A 261 3.77 2.56 -9.35
CA GLY A 261 3.59 1.32 -10.11
C GLY A 261 4.50 0.19 -9.65
N GLN A 262 5.64 0.50 -8.98
CA GLN A 262 6.54 -0.51 -8.40
C GLN A 262 5.88 -1.31 -7.27
N GLY A 263 4.81 -0.79 -6.65
CA GLY A 263 4.00 -1.53 -5.68
C GLY A 263 3.01 -2.52 -6.30
N VAL A 264 2.85 -2.52 -7.63
CA VAL A 264 2.01 -3.49 -8.35
C VAL A 264 2.88 -4.43 -9.17
N TYR A 265 3.78 -3.86 -9.99
CA TYR A 265 4.72 -4.61 -10.82
C TYR A 265 6.14 -4.24 -10.41
N HIS A 266 6.77 -5.11 -9.61
CA HIS A 266 8.13 -4.87 -9.12
C HIS A 266 9.14 -4.85 -10.26
N VAL A 267 9.90 -3.76 -10.33
CA VAL A 267 11.03 -3.63 -11.24
C VAL A 267 12.26 -4.24 -10.58
N THR A 268 12.74 -5.36 -11.12
CA THR A 268 13.93 -6.07 -10.62
C THR A 268 15.21 -5.65 -11.34
N GLU A 269 15.09 -5.14 -12.56
CA GLU A 269 16.19 -4.67 -13.39
C GLU A 269 15.81 -3.35 -14.06
N TYR A 270 16.71 -2.38 -13.97
CA TYR A 270 16.57 -1.10 -14.64
C TYR A 270 17.38 -1.12 -15.94
N PRO A 271 16.90 -0.47 -17.01
CA PRO A 271 17.71 -0.25 -18.20
C PRO A 271 18.84 0.73 -17.90
N GLN A 272 19.71 0.98 -18.89
CA GLN A 272 20.84 1.89 -18.72
C GLN A 272 20.38 3.29 -18.34
N ASN A 273 19.32 3.83 -18.97
CA ASN A 273 18.83 5.18 -18.68
C ASN A 273 17.53 5.13 -17.87
N VAL A 274 17.46 5.89 -16.78
CA VAL A 274 16.24 6.09 -15.99
C VAL A 274 15.92 7.57 -16.01
N ILE A 275 14.72 7.92 -16.47
CA ILE A 275 14.32 9.31 -16.75
C ILE A 275 13.17 9.67 -15.81
N ASP A 276 13.47 10.51 -14.83
CA ASP A 276 12.49 11.10 -13.91
C ASP A 276 11.79 12.27 -14.59
N ILE A 277 10.50 12.08 -14.83
CA ILE A 277 9.59 13.02 -15.49
C ILE A 277 8.58 13.64 -14.53
N PHE A 278 8.75 13.46 -13.20
CA PHE A 278 7.77 13.95 -12.22
C PHE A 278 7.62 15.48 -12.25
N ASP A 279 8.68 16.22 -12.56
CA ASP A 279 8.70 17.69 -12.53
C ASP A 279 8.60 18.33 -13.93
N VAL A 280 8.25 17.55 -14.96
CA VAL A 280 8.12 18.06 -16.34
C VAL A 280 6.88 18.94 -16.46
N PHE A 281 7.08 20.23 -16.75
CA PHE A 281 6.06 21.26 -16.72
C PHE A 281 4.90 20.99 -17.69
N GLU A 282 5.20 20.59 -18.93
CA GLU A 282 4.21 20.40 -20.00
C GLU A 282 3.31 19.18 -19.77
N LEU A 283 3.65 18.31 -18.81
CA LEU A 283 2.84 17.17 -18.41
C LEU A 283 1.89 17.50 -17.25
N LYS A 284 1.89 18.73 -16.73
CA LYS A 284 1.13 19.11 -15.52
C LYS A 284 -0.03 20.06 -15.85
N GLY A 285 -0.86 20.30 -14.84
CA GLY A 285 -1.98 21.23 -14.92
C GLY A 285 -3.12 20.74 -15.81
N TYR A 286 -4.01 21.66 -16.14
CA TYR A 286 -5.18 21.40 -16.97
C TYR A 286 -5.52 22.62 -17.83
N VAL A 287 -6.25 22.38 -18.92
CA VAL A 287 -6.85 23.42 -19.76
C VAL A 287 -8.31 23.07 -19.95
N LEU A 288 -9.21 24.00 -19.65
CA LEU A 288 -10.63 23.87 -19.92
C LEU A 288 -10.99 24.78 -21.09
N ASP A 289 -11.38 24.19 -22.21
CA ASP A 289 -12.00 24.87 -23.36
C ASP A 289 -13.34 24.18 -23.65
N VAL A 290 -13.57 23.67 -24.87
CA VAL A 290 -14.71 22.78 -25.14
C VAL A 290 -14.58 21.45 -24.38
N ASN A 291 -13.37 20.93 -24.30
CA ASN A 291 -13.04 19.72 -23.55
C ASN A 291 -12.18 20.08 -22.33
N LEU A 292 -12.19 19.21 -21.33
CA LEU A 292 -11.25 19.29 -20.21
C LEU A 292 -9.99 18.49 -20.56
N ILE A 293 -8.87 19.18 -20.73
CA ILE A 293 -7.57 18.60 -21.04
C ILE A 293 -6.76 18.50 -19.75
N LEU A 294 -6.39 17.29 -19.35
CA LEU A 294 -5.63 17.00 -18.13
C LEU A 294 -4.21 16.58 -18.48
N GLY A 295 -3.20 17.23 -17.89
CA GLY A 295 -1.81 16.82 -18.05
C GLY A 295 -1.54 15.41 -17.52
N ALA A 296 -0.84 14.57 -18.28
CA ALA A 296 -0.62 13.17 -17.92
C ALA A 296 0.30 12.98 -16.69
N GLY A 297 1.16 13.94 -16.40
CA GLY A 297 2.00 13.99 -15.21
C GLY A 297 1.27 14.48 -13.95
N MET A 298 0.02 14.94 -14.06
CA MET A 298 -0.76 15.43 -12.92
C MET A 298 -0.94 14.30 -11.87
N PRO A 299 -0.66 14.57 -10.58
CA PRO A 299 -0.98 13.65 -9.50
C PRO A 299 -2.48 13.35 -9.41
N LEU A 300 -2.82 12.13 -8.98
CA LEU A 300 -4.23 11.72 -8.87
C LEU A 300 -5.00 12.56 -7.85
N THR A 301 -4.37 12.98 -6.74
CA THR A 301 -5.01 13.86 -5.75
C THR A 301 -5.42 15.20 -6.38
N GLU A 302 -4.54 15.84 -7.16
CA GLU A 302 -4.85 17.11 -7.82
C GLU A 302 -5.97 16.97 -8.85
N MET A 303 -5.97 15.87 -9.61
CA MET A 303 -7.06 15.56 -10.54
C MET A 303 -8.40 15.39 -9.81
N MET A 304 -8.40 14.72 -8.65
CA MET A 304 -9.60 14.52 -7.84
C MET A 304 -10.13 15.85 -7.29
N ASP A 305 -9.25 16.73 -6.78
CA ASP A 305 -9.65 18.05 -6.29
C ASP A 305 -10.25 18.90 -7.42
N LEU A 306 -9.64 18.87 -8.61
CA LEU A 306 -10.16 19.53 -9.80
C LEU A 306 -11.56 19.01 -10.20
N PHE A 307 -11.79 17.69 -10.10
CA PHE A 307 -13.09 17.11 -10.38
C PHE A 307 -14.18 17.62 -9.44
N LEU A 308 -13.88 17.80 -8.15
CA LEU A 308 -14.82 18.38 -7.19
C LEU A 308 -15.15 19.83 -7.52
N ILE A 309 -14.15 20.63 -7.89
CA ILE A 309 -14.35 22.04 -8.25
C ILE A 309 -15.23 22.13 -9.50
N LEU A 310 -14.81 21.50 -10.60
CA LEU A 310 -15.47 21.63 -11.90
C LEU A 310 -16.88 21.03 -11.92
N CYS A 311 -17.15 19.96 -11.17
CA CYS A 311 -18.50 19.39 -11.13
C CYS A 311 -19.54 20.33 -10.50
N SER A 312 -19.10 21.30 -9.70
CA SER A 312 -19.97 22.30 -9.06
C SER A 312 -20.11 23.59 -9.87
N GLU A 313 -19.10 23.91 -10.68
CA GLU A 313 -19.03 25.17 -11.44
C GLU A 313 -19.51 25.03 -12.89
N ASN A 314 -19.47 23.82 -13.47
CA ASN A 314 -19.79 23.59 -14.86
C ASN A 314 -20.72 22.37 -15.04
N GLU A 315 -21.94 22.62 -15.54
CA GLU A 315 -22.97 21.60 -15.76
C GLU A 315 -22.52 20.52 -16.77
N ASP A 316 -21.78 20.90 -17.81
CA ASP A 316 -21.26 19.96 -18.83
C ASP A 316 -20.27 18.94 -18.25
N PHE A 317 -19.70 19.22 -17.07
CA PHE A 317 -18.75 18.38 -16.36
C PHE A 317 -19.28 17.91 -15.00
N ALA A 318 -20.59 18.00 -14.76
CA ALA A 318 -21.20 17.51 -13.51
C ALA A 318 -20.93 16.00 -13.26
N TYR A 319 -20.69 15.23 -14.32
CA TYR A 319 -20.34 13.81 -14.26
C TYR A 319 -19.01 13.54 -13.54
N LEU A 320 -18.11 14.53 -13.43
CA LEU A 320 -16.83 14.38 -12.74
C LEU A 320 -17.01 14.03 -11.26
N LYS A 321 -18.14 14.39 -10.65
CA LYS A 321 -18.49 13.95 -9.29
C LYS A 321 -18.54 12.42 -9.17
N GLN A 322 -19.13 11.74 -10.16
CA GLN A 322 -19.21 10.28 -10.19
C GLN A 322 -17.81 9.64 -10.38
N LEU A 323 -16.92 10.31 -11.12
CA LEU A 323 -15.53 9.88 -11.28
C LEU A 323 -14.74 10.06 -9.98
N TYR A 324 -14.91 11.21 -9.30
CA TYR A 324 -14.31 11.47 -7.99
C TYR A 324 -14.72 10.42 -6.95
N GLU A 325 -16.02 10.15 -6.81
CA GLU A 325 -16.55 9.16 -5.87
C GLU A 325 -15.97 7.76 -6.12
N HIS A 326 -15.71 7.41 -7.38
CA HIS A 326 -15.04 6.16 -7.72
C HIS A 326 -13.54 6.21 -7.40
N MET A 327 -12.85 7.31 -7.73
CA MET A 327 -11.42 7.48 -7.48
C MET A 327 -11.08 7.52 -5.99
N ASP A 328 -12.00 7.94 -5.12
CA ASP A 328 -11.82 7.86 -3.67
C ASP A 328 -11.65 6.42 -3.16
N LEU A 329 -12.19 5.44 -3.91
CA LEU A 329 -12.01 4.00 -3.68
C LEU A 329 -10.69 3.44 -4.24
N VAL A 330 -9.89 4.26 -4.95
CA VAL A 330 -8.67 3.84 -5.64
C VAL A 330 -7.43 4.21 -4.84
N ALA A 331 -6.64 3.20 -4.49
CA ALA A 331 -5.44 3.34 -3.67
C ALA A 331 -5.71 4.09 -2.35
N HIS A 332 -4.73 4.81 -1.84
CA HIS A 332 -4.82 5.65 -0.64
C HIS A 332 -4.01 6.93 -0.84
N ILE A 333 -4.09 7.87 0.12
CA ILE A 333 -3.61 9.25 -0.03
C ILE A 333 -2.13 9.33 -0.47
N PRO A 334 -1.15 8.75 0.25
CA PRO A 334 0.25 8.79 -0.16
C PRO A 334 0.54 8.27 -1.59
N VAL A 335 -0.18 7.25 -2.05
CA VAL A 335 -0.04 6.75 -3.43
C VAL A 335 -0.63 7.74 -4.43
N ARG A 336 -1.78 8.36 -4.11
CA ARG A 336 -2.45 9.34 -4.99
C ARG A 336 -1.70 10.67 -5.10
N ASN A 337 -0.95 11.06 -4.07
CA ASN A 337 -0.19 12.32 -4.03
C ASN A 337 0.94 12.38 -5.07
N ILE A 338 1.48 11.23 -5.49
CA ILE A 338 2.58 11.17 -6.47
C ILE A 338 2.29 10.24 -7.65
N GLY A 339 1.33 9.33 -7.53
CA GLY A 339 0.83 8.55 -8.67
C GLY A 339 0.24 9.48 -9.72
N THR A 340 0.60 9.29 -10.99
CA THR A 340 0.17 10.17 -12.09
C THR A 340 -0.84 9.49 -13.01
N ILE A 341 -1.64 10.31 -13.70
CA ILE A 341 -2.62 9.84 -14.70
C ILE A 341 -1.94 8.97 -15.77
N GLY A 342 -0.90 9.50 -16.39
CA GLY A 342 -0.12 8.86 -17.45
C GLY A 342 0.60 7.61 -16.96
N GLY A 343 1.10 7.61 -15.72
CA GLY A 343 1.70 6.41 -15.12
C GLY A 343 0.69 5.26 -15.01
N ASN A 344 -0.54 5.56 -14.56
CA ASN A 344 -1.60 4.56 -14.45
C ASN A 344 -2.04 4.02 -15.84
N LEU A 345 -2.21 4.90 -16.83
CA LEU A 345 -2.57 4.49 -18.20
C LEU A 345 -1.44 3.70 -18.87
N TYR A 346 -0.18 4.08 -18.65
CA TYR A 346 0.97 3.35 -19.17
C TYR A 346 1.09 1.95 -18.56
N MET A 347 0.78 1.79 -17.27
CA MET A 347 0.71 0.45 -16.65
C MET A 347 -0.33 -0.44 -17.33
N LYS A 348 -1.49 0.11 -17.69
CA LYS A 348 -2.54 -0.61 -18.44
C LYS A 348 -2.07 -1.01 -19.84
N TYR A 349 -1.33 -0.13 -20.51
CA TYR A 349 -0.73 -0.39 -21.81
C TYR A 349 0.31 -1.52 -21.74
N ASP A 350 1.26 -1.41 -20.81
CA ASP A 350 2.38 -2.35 -20.65
C ASP A 350 1.89 -3.72 -20.14
N ASN A 351 0.89 -3.71 -19.26
CA ASN A 351 0.28 -4.90 -18.68
C ASN A 351 -1.24 -4.85 -18.88
N ASN A 352 -1.74 -5.40 -19.99
CA ASN A 352 -3.16 -5.37 -20.33
C ASN A 352 -4.08 -5.98 -19.26
N GLU A 353 -3.58 -6.88 -18.42
CA GLU A 353 -4.33 -7.46 -17.30
C GLU A 353 -4.51 -6.50 -16.12
N PHE A 354 -3.74 -5.40 -16.07
CA PHE A 354 -3.85 -4.40 -15.02
C PHE A 354 -5.28 -3.85 -14.93
N GLN A 355 -5.84 -3.90 -13.73
CA GLN A 355 -7.21 -3.52 -13.43
C GLN A 355 -7.29 -2.00 -13.18
N SER A 356 -6.97 -1.21 -14.20
CA SER A 356 -6.98 0.25 -14.13
C SER A 356 -8.41 0.79 -14.01
N ASP A 357 -8.75 1.27 -12.81
CA ASP A 357 -9.98 2.04 -12.58
C ASP A 357 -9.99 3.32 -13.43
N LEU A 358 -8.85 4.00 -13.58
CA LEU A 358 -8.75 5.26 -14.32
C LEU A 358 -9.02 5.07 -15.83
N PHE A 359 -8.45 4.02 -16.43
CA PHE A 359 -8.73 3.65 -17.82
C PHE A 359 -10.23 3.36 -17.99
N LEU A 360 -10.84 2.60 -17.07
CA LEU A 360 -12.27 2.29 -17.09
C LEU A 360 -13.12 3.57 -17.04
N LEU A 361 -12.82 4.48 -16.12
CA LEU A 361 -13.55 5.74 -15.97
C LEU A 361 -13.46 6.60 -17.23
N PHE A 362 -12.26 6.73 -17.80
CA PHE A 362 -12.03 7.54 -18.98
C PHE A 362 -12.63 6.92 -20.25
N GLU A 363 -12.56 5.59 -20.41
CA GLU A 363 -13.21 4.90 -21.53
C GLU A 363 -14.75 5.02 -21.43
N THR A 364 -15.32 4.97 -20.22
CA THR A 364 -16.77 5.13 -20.00
C THR A 364 -17.31 6.43 -20.58
N VAL A 365 -16.55 7.53 -20.46
CA VAL A 365 -16.95 8.85 -20.95
C VAL A 365 -16.47 9.14 -22.37
N GLY A 366 -15.73 8.22 -23.00
CA GLY A 366 -15.18 8.40 -24.34
C GLY A 366 -14.02 9.40 -24.39
N ALA A 367 -13.15 9.38 -23.36
CA ALA A 367 -11.95 10.20 -23.34
C ALA A 367 -10.97 9.82 -24.46
N MET A 368 -10.15 10.80 -24.85
CA MET A 368 -9.04 10.59 -25.79
C MET A 368 -7.70 10.81 -25.10
N VAL A 369 -6.64 10.21 -25.63
CA VAL A 369 -5.28 10.35 -25.13
C VAL A 369 -4.38 10.97 -26.20
N THR A 370 -3.59 11.95 -25.79
CA THR A 370 -2.61 12.62 -26.66
C THR A 370 -1.21 12.11 -26.37
N ILE A 371 -0.51 11.72 -27.42
CA ILE A 371 0.79 11.05 -27.36
C ILE A 371 1.78 11.86 -28.18
N ALA A 372 2.96 12.11 -27.62
CA ALA A 372 4.05 12.80 -28.31
C ALA A 372 5.10 11.81 -28.81
N GLU A 373 5.54 12.00 -30.05
CA GLU A 373 6.73 11.37 -30.67
C GLU A 373 7.72 12.47 -31.05
N GLY A 374 8.39 13.01 -30.04
CA GLY A 374 9.19 14.23 -30.09
C GLY A 374 8.44 15.46 -29.56
N PRO A 375 9.14 16.55 -29.24
CA PRO A 375 8.56 17.68 -28.49
C PRO A 375 7.38 18.40 -29.16
N LYS A 376 7.27 18.32 -30.50
CA LYS A 376 6.27 19.07 -31.30
C LYS A 376 5.34 18.18 -32.12
N ASN A 377 5.53 16.87 -32.08
CA ASN A 377 4.77 15.94 -32.91
C ASN A 377 3.83 15.13 -32.01
N THR A 378 2.57 15.53 -31.97
CA THR A 378 1.54 14.89 -31.15
C THR A 378 0.45 14.24 -31.98
N THR A 379 -0.15 13.18 -31.46
CA THR A 379 -1.30 12.51 -32.05
C THR A 379 -2.31 12.18 -30.96
N THR A 380 -3.58 12.48 -31.21
CA THR A 380 -4.69 12.18 -30.31
C THR A 380 -5.44 10.96 -30.83
N ILE A 381 -5.63 9.97 -29.96
CA ILE A 381 -6.29 8.70 -30.29
C ILE A 381 -7.27 8.27 -29.18
N SER A 382 -8.14 7.31 -29.49
CA SER A 382 -9.00 6.67 -28.48
C SER A 382 -8.16 5.86 -27.48
N LEU A 383 -8.68 5.64 -26.27
CA LEU A 383 -8.02 4.81 -25.26
C LEU A 383 -7.89 3.35 -25.69
N THR A 384 -8.88 2.80 -26.39
CA THR A 384 -8.83 1.44 -26.94
C THR A 384 -7.80 1.28 -28.06
N ASP A 385 -7.57 2.31 -28.88
CA ASP A 385 -6.50 2.28 -29.89
C ASP A 385 -5.13 2.53 -29.29
N PHE A 386 -5.04 3.31 -28.21
CA PHE A 386 -3.81 3.48 -27.44
C PHE A 386 -3.22 2.16 -26.95
N LEU A 387 -4.05 1.19 -26.55
CA LEU A 387 -3.57 -0.14 -26.16
C LEU A 387 -2.91 -0.93 -27.30
N LYS A 388 -3.05 -0.49 -28.56
CA LYS A 388 -2.56 -1.21 -29.76
C LYS A 388 -1.31 -0.57 -30.39
N ILE A 389 -0.96 0.65 -30.02
CA ILE A 389 0.17 1.36 -30.64
C ILE A 389 1.51 0.96 -30.02
N ASN A 390 2.63 1.27 -30.69
CA ASN A 390 3.97 1.11 -30.11
C ASN A 390 4.40 2.40 -29.39
N MET A 391 4.55 2.34 -28.07
CA MET A 391 4.96 3.47 -27.23
C MET A 391 6.48 3.70 -27.14
N LYS A 392 7.29 2.91 -27.86
CA LYS A 392 8.73 3.15 -27.95
C LYS A 392 9.01 4.56 -28.51
N ASN A 393 9.88 5.30 -27.82
CA ASN A 393 10.23 6.70 -28.07
C ASN A 393 9.04 7.67 -28.03
N LYS A 394 7.96 7.30 -27.32
CA LYS A 394 6.75 8.13 -27.16
C LYS A 394 6.41 8.33 -25.69
N ILE A 395 5.65 9.38 -25.41
CA ILE A 395 5.16 9.71 -24.07
C ILE A 395 3.70 10.16 -24.13
N ILE A 396 2.93 9.82 -23.10
CA ILE A 396 1.56 10.31 -22.91
C ILE A 396 1.66 11.75 -22.38
N VAL A 397 1.06 12.72 -23.09
CA VAL A 397 1.14 14.14 -22.72
C VAL A 397 -0.07 14.60 -21.94
N ASN A 398 -1.27 14.27 -22.43
CA ASN A 398 -2.52 14.68 -21.80
C ASN A 398 -3.68 13.75 -22.16
N ILE A 399 -4.76 13.88 -21.39
CA ILE A 399 -6.03 13.18 -21.56
C ILE A 399 -7.11 14.24 -21.81
N ILE A 400 -7.99 13.99 -22.78
CA ILE A 400 -9.06 14.90 -23.18
C ILE A 400 -10.39 14.29 -22.77
N LEU A 401 -11.07 14.91 -21.80
CA LEU A 401 -12.40 14.53 -21.32
C LEU A 401 -13.47 15.38 -22.02
N PRO A 402 -14.50 14.76 -22.62
CA PRO A 402 -15.53 15.50 -23.34
C PRO A 402 -16.57 16.14 -22.40
N PRO A 403 -17.24 17.22 -22.83
CA PRO A 403 -18.44 17.70 -22.15
C PRO A 403 -19.58 16.69 -22.35
N LEU A 404 -20.38 16.45 -21.31
CA LEU A 404 -21.54 15.57 -21.38
C LEU A 404 -22.81 16.38 -21.08
N SER A 405 -23.80 16.26 -21.97
CA SER A 405 -25.09 16.92 -21.78
C SER A 405 -25.84 16.39 -20.56
N SER A 406 -26.77 17.17 -20.01
CA SER A 406 -27.64 16.76 -18.90
C SER A 406 -28.52 15.53 -19.19
N SER A 407 -28.68 15.15 -20.47
CA SER A 407 -29.33 13.90 -20.88
C SER A 407 -28.44 12.66 -20.74
N CYS A 408 -27.16 12.82 -20.44
CA CYS A 408 -26.22 11.74 -20.19
C CYS A 408 -26.20 11.39 -18.70
N ASN A 409 -26.44 10.12 -18.37
CA ASN A 409 -26.36 9.60 -17.02
C ASN A 409 -25.20 8.61 -16.90
N ILE A 410 -24.34 8.83 -15.93
CA ILE A 410 -23.20 7.96 -15.65
C ILE A 410 -23.39 7.22 -14.31
N LYS A 411 -23.02 5.94 -14.28
CA LYS A 411 -22.85 5.15 -13.06
C LYS A 411 -21.59 4.32 -13.13
N THR A 412 -20.79 4.36 -12.08
CA THR A 412 -19.55 3.60 -11.98
C THR A 412 -19.54 2.83 -10.67
N TYR A 413 -18.92 1.65 -10.69
CA TYR A 413 -18.88 0.76 -9.53
C TYR A 413 -17.51 0.12 -9.42
N LYS A 414 -17.04 -0.04 -8.17
CA LYS A 414 -15.82 -0.76 -7.83
C LYS A 414 -16.12 -1.69 -6.66
N ILE A 415 -16.11 -2.99 -6.91
CA ILE A 415 -16.31 -4.01 -5.88
C ILE A 415 -14.97 -4.59 -5.49
N MET A 416 -14.69 -4.61 -4.19
CA MET A 416 -13.40 -4.93 -3.61
C MET A 416 -13.57 -5.79 -2.36
N PRO A 417 -12.55 -6.56 -1.94
CA PRO A 417 -12.59 -7.30 -0.68
C PRO A 417 -12.61 -6.39 0.56
N ARG A 418 -12.19 -5.12 0.42
CA ARG A 418 -12.26 -4.07 1.45
C ARG A 418 -12.55 -2.71 0.82
N SER A 419 -13.08 -1.76 1.59
CA SER A 419 -13.66 -0.51 1.06
C SER A 419 -12.69 0.44 0.36
N GLN A 420 -11.39 0.37 0.64
CA GLN A 420 -10.34 1.21 0.03
C GLN A 420 -9.00 0.45 0.02
N ASN A 421 -8.01 0.95 -0.73
CA ASN A 421 -6.67 0.37 -0.85
C ASN A 421 -6.72 -1.13 -1.25
N ALA A 422 -7.57 -1.47 -2.23
CA ALA A 422 -7.65 -2.82 -2.78
C ALA A 422 -7.91 -2.77 -4.29
N HIS A 423 -7.43 -3.80 -4.98
CA HIS A 423 -7.79 -4.04 -6.36
C HIS A 423 -9.26 -4.48 -6.49
N ALA A 424 -9.84 -4.19 -7.64
CA ALA A 424 -11.25 -4.48 -7.89
C ALA A 424 -11.44 -5.96 -8.24
N VAL A 425 -12.32 -6.64 -7.52
CA VAL A 425 -12.84 -7.96 -7.93
C VAL A 425 -13.57 -7.82 -9.26
N VAL A 426 -14.42 -6.80 -9.37
CA VAL A 426 -15.05 -6.32 -10.61
C VAL A 426 -15.23 -4.81 -10.48
N ASN A 427 -14.84 -4.07 -11.51
CA ASN A 427 -15.21 -2.68 -11.70
C ASN A 427 -15.99 -2.51 -13.00
N ALA A 428 -16.90 -1.55 -13.03
CA ALA A 428 -17.82 -1.33 -14.14
C ALA A 428 -18.11 0.16 -14.32
N GLY A 429 -18.31 0.57 -15.58
CA GLY A 429 -18.69 1.91 -15.96
C GLY A 429 -19.83 1.88 -16.98
N PHE A 430 -20.86 2.67 -16.71
CA PHE A 430 -22.07 2.74 -17.51
C PHE A 430 -22.39 4.19 -17.85
N LEU A 431 -22.54 4.48 -19.14
CA LEU A 431 -23.01 5.77 -19.63
C LEU A 431 -24.25 5.55 -20.49
N PHE A 432 -25.34 6.24 -20.16
CA PHE A 432 -26.58 6.22 -20.92
C PHE A 432 -26.94 7.64 -21.35
N LYS A 433 -26.97 7.88 -22.66
CA LYS A 433 -27.54 9.11 -23.23
C LYS A 433 -28.99 8.86 -23.59
N PHE A 434 -29.90 9.61 -22.99
CA PHE A 434 -31.33 9.54 -23.27
C PHE A 434 -31.75 10.54 -24.35
N LYS A 435 -32.76 10.18 -25.14
CA LYS A 435 -33.44 11.13 -26.03
C LYS A 435 -34.13 12.19 -25.17
N GLN A 436 -34.16 13.42 -25.66
CA GLN A 436 -34.75 14.55 -24.94
C GLN A 436 -36.19 14.25 -24.53
N ASN A 437 -36.52 14.46 -23.25
CA ASN A 437 -37.83 14.21 -22.64
C ASN A 437 -38.36 12.77 -22.83
N SER A 438 -37.47 11.77 -22.87
CA SER A 438 -37.83 10.37 -23.06
C SER A 438 -36.92 9.45 -22.26
N ASN A 439 -37.42 8.26 -21.88
CA ASN A 439 -36.58 7.20 -21.31
C ASN A 439 -35.90 6.35 -22.38
N VAL A 440 -36.08 6.69 -23.66
CA VAL A 440 -35.46 5.95 -24.75
C VAL A 440 -33.97 6.28 -24.84
N ILE A 441 -33.13 5.25 -24.80
CA ILE A 441 -31.68 5.37 -24.94
C ILE A 441 -31.33 5.74 -26.39
N GLU A 442 -30.51 6.78 -26.56
CA GLU A 442 -29.87 7.19 -27.82
C GLU A 442 -28.50 6.54 -27.98
N LYS A 443 -27.71 6.48 -26.90
CA LYS A 443 -26.38 5.86 -26.85
C LYS A 443 -26.17 5.18 -25.49
N ALA A 444 -25.55 4.01 -25.48
CA ALA A 444 -25.13 3.30 -24.28
C ALA A 444 -23.65 2.92 -24.39
N VAL A 445 -22.93 3.01 -23.27
CA VAL A 445 -21.56 2.49 -23.10
C VAL A 445 -21.54 1.65 -21.83
N LEU A 446 -21.17 0.38 -21.95
CA LEU A 446 -21.12 -0.60 -20.86
C LEU A 446 -19.74 -1.25 -20.86
N VAL A 447 -18.89 -0.82 -19.94
CA VAL A 447 -17.51 -1.31 -19.82
C VAL A 447 -17.24 -2.00 -18.49
N TYR A 448 -16.39 -3.02 -18.53
CA TYR A 448 -16.03 -3.82 -17.37
C TYR A 448 -14.53 -4.09 -17.33
N GLY A 449 -13.95 -4.06 -16.12
CA GLY A 449 -12.62 -4.57 -15.82
C GLY A 449 -12.67 -5.76 -14.87
N SER A 450 -11.51 -6.40 -14.67
CA SER A 450 -11.34 -7.61 -13.84
C SER A 450 -12.21 -8.82 -14.24
N ILE A 451 -12.69 -8.86 -15.49
CA ILE A 451 -13.46 -9.99 -16.03
C ILE A 451 -12.52 -10.97 -16.73
N SER A 452 -11.76 -10.49 -17.71
CA SER A 452 -10.78 -11.25 -18.46
C SER A 452 -9.50 -10.42 -18.63
N PRO A 453 -8.39 -11.01 -19.13
CA PRO A 453 -7.16 -10.28 -19.43
C PRO A 453 -7.35 -9.07 -20.35
N THR A 454 -8.35 -9.12 -21.23
CA THR A 454 -8.71 -8.03 -22.15
C THR A 454 -9.77 -7.13 -21.53
N PHE A 455 -9.68 -5.82 -21.76
CA PHE A 455 -10.74 -4.89 -21.37
C PHE A 455 -12.05 -5.20 -22.10
N VAL A 456 -13.19 -5.16 -21.40
CA VAL A 456 -14.47 -5.66 -21.93
C VAL A 456 -15.42 -4.49 -22.20
N HIS A 457 -15.85 -4.36 -23.46
CA HIS A 457 -17.04 -3.61 -23.86
C HIS A 457 -18.18 -4.58 -24.15
N ALA A 458 -19.36 -4.32 -23.59
CA ALA A 458 -20.56 -5.10 -23.86
C ALA A 458 -21.30 -4.59 -25.11
N ILE A 459 -20.60 -4.57 -26.26
CA ILE A 459 -21.05 -3.95 -27.53
C ILE A 459 -22.40 -4.52 -27.99
N LYS A 460 -22.61 -5.83 -27.85
CA LYS A 460 -23.89 -6.45 -28.26
C LYS A 460 -25.04 -5.95 -27.39
N THR A 461 -24.78 -5.85 -26.10
CA THR A 461 -25.76 -5.34 -25.13
C THR A 461 -26.04 -3.86 -25.34
N GLU A 462 -25.00 -3.04 -25.57
CA GLU A 462 -25.13 -1.63 -25.93
C GLU A 462 -26.06 -1.44 -27.12
N ALA A 463 -25.85 -2.19 -28.21
CA ALA A 463 -26.70 -2.15 -29.41
C ALA A 463 -28.15 -2.55 -29.13
N ILE A 464 -28.40 -3.50 -28.22
CA ILE A 464 -29.76 -3.93 -27.82
C ILE A 464 -30.51 -2.83 -27.07
N LEU A 465 -29.80 -2.01 -26.30
CA LEU A 465 -30.38 -0.95 -25.47
C LEU A 465 -30.75 0.30 -26.29
N VAL A 466 -30.01 0.59 -27.36
CA VAL A 466 -30.30 1.73 -28.24
C VAL A 466 -31.72 1.64 -28.81
N GLY A 467 -32.47 2.72 -28.67
CA GLY A 467 -33.86 2.81 -29.13
C GLY A 467 -34.90 2.21 -28.19
N LYS A 468 -34.51 1.76 -26.98
CA LYS A 468 -35.43 1.17 -25.98
C LYS A 468 -35.48 1.96 -24.67
N ASP A 469 -36.57 1.77 -23.92
CA ASP A 469 -36.69 2.20 -22.53
C ASP A 469 -36.04 1.12 -21.63
N PRO A 470 -34.94 1.42 -20.91
CA PRO A 470 -34.23 0.44 -20.08
C PRO A 470 -34.99 0.09 -18.80
N PHE A 471 -36.06 0.82 -18.47
CA PHE A 471 -36.83 0.64 -17.24
C PHE A 471 -38.01 -0.33 -17.41
N THR A 472 -38.18 -0.94 -18.58
CA THR A 472 -39.18 -2.00 -18.79
C THR A 472 -38.57 -3.37 -18.49
N ASN A 473 -39.39 -4.28 -17.95
CA ASN A 473 -38.93 -5.64 -17.64
C ASN A 473 -38.47 -6.39 -18.91
N GLU A 474 -39.12 -6.14 -20.05
CA GLU A 474 -38.75 -6.75 -21.33
C GLU A 474 -37.34 -6.34 -21.78
N THR A 475 -37.03 -5.04 -21.76
CA THR A 475 -35.68 -4.54 -22.11
C THR A 475 -34.64 -5.04 -21.13
N LEU A 476 -34.94 -5.02 -19.83
CA LEU A 476 -34.04 -5.49 -18.79
C LEU A 476 -33.69 -6.97 -18.96
N GLN A 477 -34.68 -7.84 -19.18
CA GLN A 477 -34.46 -9.28 -19.38
C GLN A 477 -33.64 -9.55 -20.65
N LEU A 478 -33.89 -8.81 -21.74
CA LEU A 478 -33.10 -8.90 -22.97
C LEU A 478 -31.64 -8.48 -22.74
N ALA A 479 -31.42 -7.37 -22.04
CA ALA A 479 -30.08 -6.87 -21.73
C ALA A 479 -29.31 -7.82 -20.80
N VAL A 480 -29.95 -8.33 -19.74
CA VAL A 480 -29.35 -9.30 -18.81
C VAL A 480 -28.97 -10.59 -19.53
N LYS A 481 -29.84 -11.10 -20.42
CA LYS A 481 -29.53 -12.29 -21.22
C LYS A 481 -28.32 -12.05 -22.14
N SER A 482 -28.29 -10.91 -22.83
CA SER A 482 -27.15 -10.52 -23.69
C SER A 482 -25.85 -10.40 -22.90
N LEU A 483 -25.88 -9.73 -21.74
CA LEU A 483 -24.72 -9.62 -20.85
C LEU A 483 -24.26 -10.98 -20.34
N PHE A 484 -25.18 -11.88 -20.03
CA PHE A 484 -24.81 -13.23 -19.64
C PHE A 484 -24.05 -13.95 -20.75
N ASP A 485 -24.38 -13.75 -22.02
CA ASP A 485 -23.65 -14.39 -23.12
C ASP A 485 -22.32 -13.68 -23.44
N GLU A 486 -22.23 -12.37 -23.20
CA GLU A 486 -21.09 -11.51 -23.56
C GLU A 486 -20.00 -11.46 -22.47
N ILE A 487 -20.37 -11.54 -21.18
CA ILE A 487 -19.44 -11.56 -20.06
C ILE A 487 -18.87 -12.97 -19.86
N ILE A 488 -17.61 -13.14 -20.26
CA ILE A 488 -16.88 -14.41 -20.20
C ILE A 488 -15.63 -14.23 -19.33
N PRO A 489 -15.70 -14.54 -18.02
CA PRO A 489 -14.56 -14.36 -17.14
C PRO A 489 -13.46 -15.41 -17.34
N GLY A 490 -12.20 -14.99 -17.32
CA GLY A 490 -11.03 -15.88 -17.28
C GLY A 490 -10.80 -16.48 -15.89
N LYS A 491 -9.87 -17.43 -15.72
CA LYS A 491 -9.38 -17.83 -14.39
C LYS A 491 -8.35 -16.80 -13.92
N ALA A 492 -8.44 -16.35 -12.67
CA ALA A 492 -7.57 -15.31 -12.14
C ALA A 492 -7.33 -15.45 -10.63
N PRO A 493 -6.78 -16.56 -10.11
CA PRO A 493 -6.47 -16.65 -8.68
C PRO A 493 -5.51 -15.51 -8.26
N PRO A 494 -5.65 -14.91 -7.07
CA PRO A 494 -6.54 -15.30 -5.98
C PRO A 494 -7.98 -14.74 -6.08
N GLU A 495 -8.35 -14.09 -7.19
CA GLU A 495 -9.69 -13.53 -7.36
C GLU A 495 -10.79 -14.60 -7.25
N PRO A 496 -12.00 -14.20 -6.83
CA PRO A 496 -13.17 -15.08 -6.82
C PRO A 496 -13.43 -15.76 -8.17
N SER A 497 -14.20 -16.85 -8.09
CA SER A 497 -14.53 -17.70 -9.24
C SER A 497 -15.12 -16.89 -10.41
N GLY A 498 -14.88 -17.36 -11.64
CA GLY A 498 -15.46 -16.74 -12.82
C GLY A 498 -16.99 -16.67 -12.75
N ALA A 499 -17.64 -17.67 -12.16
CA ALA A 499 -19.10 -17.65 -11.95
C ALA A 499 -19.54 -16.49 -11.06
N TYR A 500 -18.82 -16.25 -9.95
CA TYR A 500 -19.09 -15.12 -9.06
C TYR A 500 -18.90 -13.78 -9.79
N ARG A 501 -17.76 -13.59 -10.45
CA ARG A 501 -17.45 -12.33 -11.16
C ARG A 501 -18.43 -12.04 -12.31
N LYS A 502 -18.86 -13.09 -13.04
CA LYS A 502 -19.90 -12.96 -14.07
C LYS A 502 -21.21 -12.44 -13.49
N MET A 503 -21.70 -13.08 -12.44
CA MET A 503 -22.97 -12.69 -11.82
C MET A 503 -22.87 -11.29 -11.20
N LEU A 504 -21.73 -10.95 -10.62
CA LEU A 504 -21.45 -9.62 -10.08
C LEU A 504 -21.53 -8.54 -11.18
N ALA A 505 -20.88 -8.73 -12.33
CA ALA A 505 -20.93 -7.79 -13.46
C ALA A 505 -22.37 -7.51 -13.94
N ILE A 506 -23.17 -8.57 -14.08
CA ILE A 506 -24.59 -8.47 -14.47
C ILE A 506 -25.39 -7.73 -13.38
N THR A 507 -25.11 -8.02 -12.11
CA THR A 507 -25.77 -7.37 -10.98
C THR A 507 -25.43 -5.88 -10.90
N LEU A 508 -24.20 -5.47 -11.25
CA LEU A 508 -23.82 -4.07 -11.30
C LEU A 508 -24.58 -3.30 -12.39
N PHE A 509 -24.83 -3.92 -13.55
CA PHE A 509 -25.72 -3.34 -14.56
C PHE A 509 -27.14 -3.17 -14.02
N TYR A 510 -27.70 -4.21 -13.39
CA TYR A 510 -29.03 -4.13 -12.80
C TYR A 510 -29.12 -3.03 -11.73
N LYS A 511 -28.10 -2.93 -10.87
CA LYS A 511 -27.94 -1.85 -9.90
C LYS A 511 -27.98 -0.48 -10.56
N ALA A 512 -27.25 -0.28 -11.67
CA ALA A 512 -27.26 0.97 -12.42
C ALA A 512 -28.67 1.34 -12.92
N ILE A 513 -29.40 0.38 -13.48
CA ILE A 513 -30.78 0.59 -13.94
C ILE A 513 -31.69 0.95 -12.77
N LEU A 514 -31.60 0.26 -11.63
CA LEU A 514 -32.37 0.60 -10.43
C LEU A 514 -32.05 2.00 -9.91
N THR A 515 -30.79 2.41 -9.91
CA THR A 515 -30.38 3.76 -9.47
C THR A 515 -30.93 4.86 -10.39
N LEU A 516 -31.08 4.60 -11.69
CA LEU A 516 -31.54 5.58 -12.68
C LEU A 516 -33.07 5.58 -12.88
N CYS A 517 -33.74 4.50 -12.50
CA CYS A 517 -35.18 4.38 -12.64
C CYS A 517 -35.90 5.28 -11.62
N SER A 518 -37.02 5.85 -12.01
CA SER A 518 -37.81 6.71 -11.13
C SER A 518 -38.56 5.87 -10.08
N ASP A 519 -38.67 6.41 -8.86
CA ASP A 519 -39.25 5.69 -7.71
C ASP A 519 -40.68 5.15 -7.96
N ASP A 520 -41.46 5.81 -8.83
CA ASP A 520 -42.82 5.41 -9.19
C ASP A 520 -42.89 4.14 -10.06
N LYS A 521 -41.77 3.75 -10.68
CA LYS A 521 -41.67 2.59 -11.58
C LYS A 521 -41.00 1.37 -10.95
N ILE A 522 -40.33 1.54 -9.81
CA ILE A 522 -39.62 0.47 -9.13
C ILE A 522 -40.54 -0.20 -8.11
N ASP A 523 -40.59 -1.53 -8.08
CA ASP A 523 -41.22 -2.26 -6.97
C ASP A 523 -40.52 -1.86 -5.66
N PRO A 524 -41.25 -1.39 -4.63
CA PRO A 524 -40.64 -0.92 -3.38
C PRO A 524 -39.65 -1.91 -2.73
N ARG A 525 -39.82 -3.22 -2.96
CA ARG A 525 -38.91 -4.26 -2.45
C ARG A 525 -37.52 -4.22 -3.08
N ASN A 526 -37.39 -3.66 -4.28
CA ASN A 526 -36.15 -3.62 -5.05
C ASN A 526 -35.42 -2.28 -4.93
N ARG A 527 -36.05 -1.25 -4.35
CA ARG A 527 -35.53 0.12 -4.30
C ARG A 527 -34.14 0.21 -3.69
N SER A 528 -33.92 -0.47 -2.57
CA SER A 528 -32.63 -0.50 -1.87
C SER A 528 -31.50 -1.13 -2.69
N GLY A 529 -31.82 -1.91 -3.74
CA GLY A 529 -30.82 -2.45 -4.66
C GLY A 529 -30.06 -1.36 -5.42
N GLY A 530 -30.69 -0.21 -5.68
CA GLY A 530 -30.07 0.96 -6.33
C GLY A 530 -29.21 1.82 -5.40
N ASP A 531 -29.35 1.69 -4.08
CA ASP A 531 -28.67 2.54 -3.10
C ASP A 531 -27.20 2.15 -2.91
N THR A 532 -26.34 3.14 -2.68
CA THR A 532 -24.94 2.91 -2.33
C THR A 532 -24.80 2.82 -0.81
N ILE A 533 -24.06 1.84 -0.32
CA ILE A 533 -23.77 1.71 1.12
C ILE A 533 -22.89 2.89 1.52
N LYS A 534 -23.41 3.78 2.37
CA LYS A 534 -22.66 4.91 2.93
C LYS A 534 -22.27 4.58 4.36
N ARG A 535 -20.97 4.64 4.66
CA ARG A 535 -20.46 4.49 6.03
C ARG A 535 -20.45 5.85 6.71
N GLY A 536 -21.09 5.97 7.88
CA GLY A 536 -20.95 7.13 8.76
C GLY A 536 -19.65 7.08 9.57
N THR A 537 -19.40 8.12 10.37
CA THR A 537 -18.28 8.13 11.31
C THR A 537 -18.46 7.04 12.38
N SER A 538 -17.42 6.25 12.62
CA SER A 538 -17.43 5.15 13.60
C SER A 538 -17.50 5.70 15.03
N GLN A 539 -18.15 4.96 15.94
CA GLN A 539 -18.23 5.29 17.37
C GLN A 539 -18.03 4.03 18.22
N GLY A 540 -17.53 4.18 19.45
CA GLY A 540 -17.33 3.05 20.36
C GLY A 540 -17.28 3.47 21.83
N THR A 541 -17.85 2.63 22.70
CA THR A 541 -17.86 2.83 24.16
C THR A 541 -17.09 1.71 24.84
N GLN A 542 -16.29 2.04 25.86
CA GLN A 542 -15.61 1.07 26.71
C GLN A 542 -16.06 1.29 28.15
N ILE A 543 -16.39 0.21 28.85
CA ILE A 543 -16.82 0.23 30.25
C ILE A 543 -16.01 -0.84 30.98
N PHE A 544 -15.34 -0.44 32.06
CA PHE A 544 -14.58 -1.32 32.93
C PHE A 544 -14.55 -0.73 34.34
N ASP A 545 -14.47 -1.60 35.35
CA ASP A 545 -14.34 -1.19 36.74
C ASP A 545 -12.88 -1.02 37.13
N THR A 546 -12.60 -0.08 38.03
CA THR A 546 -11.26 0.13 38.60
C THR A 546 -11.38 0.49 40.07
N ASP A 547 -10.40 0.08 40.87
CA ASP A 547 -10.40 0.31 42.32
C ASP A 547 -9.05 0.89 42.75
N LYS A 548 -9.10 2.16 43.18
CA LYS A 548 -7.92 2.92 43.64
C LYS A 548 -7.19 2.26 44.81
N SER A 549 -7.86 1.39 45.58
CA SER A 549 -7.25 0.70 46.72
C SER A 549 -6.21 -0.35 46.31
N VAL A 550 -6.32 -0.89 45.09
CA VAL A 550 -5.43 -1.93 44.54
C VAL A 550 -4.58 -1.44 43.37
N TRP A 551 -4.58 -0.13 43.11
CA TRP A 551 -3.71 0.45 42.09
C TRP A 551 -2.24 0.18 42.42
N PRO A 552 -1.41 -0.21 41.43
CA PRO A 552 -1.68 -0.14 39.98
C PRO A 552 -2.30 -1.39 39.34
N LEU A 553 -2.73 -2.42 40.10
CA LEU A 553 -3.13 -3.72 39.54
C LEU A 553 -4.26 -3.66 38.50
N ASN A 554 -5.31 -2.85 38.77
CA ASN A 554 -6.43 -2.63 37.84
C ASN A 554 -6.55 -1.17 37.38
N GLN A 555 -5.49 -0.39 37.55
CA GLN A 555 -5.44 0.96 37.01
C GLN A 555 -5.27 0.86 35.48
N PRO A 556 -6.02 1.63 34.68
CA PRO A 556 -5.84 1.66 33.22
C PRO A 556 -4.58 2.46 32.85
N VAL A 557 -3.42 1.93 33.20
CA VAL A 557 -2.13 2.58 32.94
C VAL A 557 -1.81 2.51 31.44
N PRO A 558 -1.47 3.64 30.80
CA PRO A 558 -0.98 3.62 29.43
C PRO A 558 0.26 2.74 29.28
N LYS A 559 0.45 2.16 28.09
CA LYS A 559 1.66 1.39 27.81
C LYS A 559 2.92 2.25 28.07
N LEU A 560 3.88 1.71 28.82
CA LEU A 560 5.10 2.44 29.22
C LEU A 560 5.89 2.95 28.00
N GLU A 561 5.97 2.15 26.95
CA GLU A 561 6.68 2.46 25.72
C GLU A 561 5.84 3.29 24.72
N ALA A 562 4.62 3.70 25.07
CA ALA A 562 3.70 4.33 24.10
C ALA A 562 4.30 5.58 23.45
N LEU A 563 4.89 6.48 24.25
CA LEU A 563 5.48 7.71 23.74
C LEU A 563 6.69 7.47 22.83
N VAL A 564 7.59 6.56 23.22
CA VAL A 564 8.76 6.21 22.40
C VAL A 564 8.37 5.47 21.12
N GLN A 565 7.25 4.74 21.12
CA GLN A 565 6.68 4.17 19.89
C GLN A 565 6.09 5.26 18.99
N CYS A 566 5.43 6.27 19.57
CA CYS A 566 4.88 7.40 18.82
C CYS A 566 5.94 8.34 18.24
N SER A 567 7.11 8.46 18.87
CA SER A 567 8.24 9.27 18.35
C SER A 567 9.19 8.49 17.44
N GLY A 568 9.01 7.17 17.30
CA GLY A 568 9.91 6.30 16.55
C GLY A 568 11.22 5.95 17.27
N GLU A 569 11.37 6.33 18.54
CA GLU A 569 12.52 6.01 19.41
C GLU A 569 12.53 4.54 19.87
N ALA A 570 11.42 3.81 19.73
CA ALA A 570 11.37 2.38 20.00
C ALA A 570 12.17 1.58 18.96
N THR A 571 13.18 0.84 19.44
CA THR A 571 14.06 -0.01 18.62
C THR A 571 13.48 -1.40 18.43
N PHE A 572 13.41 -1.85 17.17
CA PHE A 572 13.09 -3.22 16.77
C PHE A 572 14.34 -3.93 16.22
N ALA A 573 14.25 -5.22 15.89
CA ALA A 573 15.42 -5.99 15.45
C ALA A 573 16.05 -5.38 14.18
N ASN A 574 15.23 -4.93 13.22
CA ASN A 574 15.70 -4.28 11.99
C ASN A 574 16.17 -2.82 12.19
N ASP A 575 16.01 -2.26 13.39
CA ASP A 575 16.44 -0.89 13.71
C ASP A 575 17.80 -0.84 14.39
N LEU A 576 18.44 -2.00 14.62
CA LEU A 576 19.79 -2.03 15.15
C LEU A 576 20.74 -1.29 14.20
N PRO A 577 21.74 -0.56 14.75
CA PRO A 577 22.73 0.11 13.93
C PRO A 577 23.47 -0.86 13.03
N LYS A 578 23.81 -0.39 11.83
CA LYS A 578 24.59 -1.17 10.86
C LYS A 578 25.98 -1.46 11.42
N GLU A 579 26.41 -2.71 11.35
CA GLU A 579 27.78 -3.11 11.72
C GLU A 579 28.75 -3.02 10.54
N ILE A 580 30.04 -2.87 10.83
CA ILE A 580 31.09 -2.95 9.80
C ILE A 580 31.09 -4.38 9.25
N ASP A 581 31.13 -4.50 7.92
CA ASP A 581 31.08 -5.77 7.20
C ASP A 581 29.81 -6.60 7.47
N GLU A 582 28.71 -5.95 7.87
CA GLU A 582 27.39 -6.59 7.93
C GLU A 582 26.96 -7.11 6.55
N VAL A 583 26.40 -8.32 6.54
CA VAL A 583 25.93 -9.02 5.34
C VAL A 583 24.49 -9.47 5.50
N PHE A 584 23.80 -9.66 4.38
CA PHE A 584 22.41 -10.06 4.31
C PHE A 584 22.30 -11.45 3.70
N ALA A 585 21.41 -12.27 4.26
CA ALA A 585 21.15 -13.63 3.82
C ALA A 585 19.75 -13.73 3.19
N ALA A 586 19.63 -14.52 2.12
CA ALA A 586 18.36 -14.86 1.51
C ALA A 586 18.28 -16.37 1.26
N PHE A 587 17.12 -16.97 1.57
CA PHE A 587 16.87 -18.36 1.23
C PHE A 587 16.74 -18.56 -0.29
N VAL A 588 17.39 -19.61 -0.78
CA VAL A 588 17.12 -20.20 -2.10
C VAL A 588 16.05 -21.26 -1.89
N THR A 589 14.88 -21.05 -2.45
CA THR A 589 13.71 -21.91 -2.26
C THR A 589 13.43 -22.75 -3.49
N ALA A 590 13.02 -24.00 -3.29
CA ALA A 590 12.71 -24.91 -4.37
C ALA A 590 11.40 -24.57 -5.09
N ASP A 591 11.40 -24.72 -6.41
CA ASP A 591 10.28 -24.50 -7.31
C ASP A 591 9.65 -25.82 -7.83
N ALA A 592 10.20 -26.97 -7.44
CA ALA A 592 9.64 -28.28 -7.77
C ALA A 592 8.59 -28.74 -6.73
N PRO A 593 7.70 -29.67 -7.11
CA PRO A 593 6.70 -30.20 -6.19
C PRO A 593 7.29 -30.98 -5.00
N PRO A 594 6.57 -31.05 -3.86
CA PRO A 594 6.96 -31.86 -2.71
C PRO A 594 7.21 -33.32 -3.10
N GLY A 595 8.19 -33.98 -2.48
CA GLY A 595 8.64 -35.33 -2.81
C GLY A 595 9.68 -35.40 -3.94
N SER A 596 9.98 -34.28 -4.61
CA SER A 596 11.09 -34.21 -5.57
C SER A 596 12.42 -34.32 -4.82
N VAL A 597 13.43 -34.93 -5.45
CA VAL A 597 14.74 -35.20 -4.82
C VAL A 597 15.78 -34.24 -5.38
N VAL A 598 16.31 -33.37 -4.53
CA VAL A 598 17.38 -32.43 -4.86
C VAL A 598 18.68 -33.20 -5.09
N LYS A 599 19.33 -32.95 -6.22
CA LYS A 599 20.65 -33.48 -6.55
C LYS A 599 21.75 -32.52 -6.08
N GLN A 600 21.67 -31.27 -6.51
CA GLN A 600 22.62 -30.21 -6.17
C GLN A 600 22.05 -28.83 -6.52
N CYS A 601 22.61 -27.80 -5.90
CA CYS A 601 22.35 -26.40 -6.23
C CYS A 601 23.57 -25.81 -6.95
N ASN A 602 23.34 -25.10 -8.05
CA ASN A 602 24.38 -24.45 -8.84
C ASN A 602 24.26 -22.91 -8.70
N PRO A 603 25.13 -22.28 -7.88
CA PRO A 603 25.10 -20.84 -7.64
C PRO A 603 25.95 -20.04 -8.63
N SER A 604 26.49 -20.64 -9.69
CA SER A 604 27.55 -20.03 -10.52
C SER A 604 27.17 -18.67 -11.14
N GLU A 605 25.92 -18.49 -11.57
CA GLU A 605 25.46 -17.19 -12.10
C GLU A 605 25.21 -16.18 -10.98
N ALA A 606 24.70 -16.63 -9.84
CA ALA A 606 24.45 -15.78 -8.69
C ALA A 606 25.75 -15.21 -8.10
N LEU A 607 26.81 -16.03 -8.02
CA LEU A 607 28.13 -15.63 -7.53
C LEU A 607 28.86 -14.63 -8.44
N LYS A 608 28.41 -14.42 -9.69
CA LYS A 608 28.97 -13.40 -10.59
C LYS A 608 28.43 -12.00 -10.29
N ILE A 609 27.33 -11.88 -9.55
CA ILE A 609 26.74 -10.59 -9.22
C ILE A 609 27.66 -9.87 -8.22
N PRO A 610 28.09 -8.62 -8.52
CA PRO A 610 28.84 -7.83 -7.56
C PRO A 610 28.11 -7.68 -6.22
N GLY A 611 28.82 -7.88 -5.12
CA GLY A 611 28.27 -7.85 -3.76
C GLY A 611 27.82 -9.21 -3.21
N VAL A 612 27.72 -10.26 -4.04
CA VAL A 612 27.48 -11.63 -3.57
C VAL A 612 28.78 -12.23 -3.02
N LEU A 613 28.70 -12.81 -1.83
CA LEU A 613 29.86 -13.24 -1.05
C LEU A 613 29.97 -14.76 -0.94
N ALA A 614 28.85 -15.44 -0.66
CA ALA A 614 28.84 -16.87 -0.39
C ALA A 614 27.49 -17.53 -0.70
N PHE A 615 27.53 -18.84 -0.90
CA PHE A 615 26.35 -19.69 -0.97
C PHE A 615 26.57 -20.93 -0.09
N TYR A 616 25.58 -21.23 0.75
CA TYR A 616 25.60 -22.33 1.71
C TYR A 616 24.43 -23.28 1.45
N THR A 617 24.63 -24.55 1.79
CA THR A 617 23.67 -25.64 1.71
C THR A 617 23.60 -26.38 3.05
N ALA A 618 22.74 -27.40 3.14
CA ALA A 618 22.68 -28.27 4.32
C ALA A 618 24.03 -28.90 4.71
N LYS A 619 24.97 -29.04 3.77
CA LYS A 619 26.32 -29.60 4.02
C LYS A 619 27.24 -28.68 4.82
N ASP A 620 26.92 -27.39 4.85
CA ASP A 620 27.72 -26.36 5.50
C ASP A 620 27.32 -26.14 6.96
N ILE A 621 26.26 -26.82 7.43
CA ILE A 621 25.80 -26.79 8.82
C ILE A 621 26.73 -27.66 9.69
N PRO A 622 27.43 -27.10 10.70
CA PRO A 622 28.41 -27.85 11.49
C PRO A 622 27.82 -28.91 12.43
N GLY A 623 26.59 -28.69 12.89
CA GLY A 623 25.86 -29.54 13.83
C GLY A 623 24.58 -30.10 13.22
N ASP A 624 23.48 -29.98 13.95
CA ASP A 624 22.20 -30.55 13.53
C ASP A 624 21.48 -29.62 12.56
N ASN A 625 21.11 -30.12 11.38
CA ASN A 625 20.28 -29.39 10.41
C ASN A 625 18.80 -29.39 10.87
N SER A 626 18.51 -28.69 11.97
CA SER A 626 17.17 -28.60 12.54
C SER A 626 16.90 -27.26 13.21
N PHE A 627 15.71 -26.70 12.99
CA PHE A 627 15.20 -25.58 13.78
C PHE A 627 14.19 -26.00 14.86
N THR A 628 13.86 -27.30 14.95
CA THR A 628 12.93 -27.87 15.94
C THR A 628 13.66 -28.92 16.80
N PRO A 629 14.42 -28.47 17.82
CA PRO A 629 15.23 -29.34 18.65
C PRO A 629 14.37 -30.31 19.48
N LEU A 630 14.52 -31.63 19.27
CA LEU A 630 13.71 -32.68 19.93
C LEU A 630 13.92 -32.79 21.45
N ASN A 631 14.98 -32.17 21.98
CA ASN A 631 15.24 -32.09 23.42
C ASN A 631 14.49 -30.91 24.09
N VAL A 632 13.69 -30.15 23.35
CA VAL A 632 12.80 -29.10 23.90
C VAL A 632 11.38 -29.66 24.03
N ALA A 633 10.74 -29.38 25.17
CA ALA A 633 9.38 -29.84 25.43
C ALA A 633 8.40 -29.35 24.34
N LEU A 634 7.38 -30.16 24.04
CA LEU A 634 6.33 -29.89 23.03
C LEU A 634 6.79 -30.01 21.56
N ILE A 635 8.08 -30.27 21.30
CA ILE A 635 8.59 -30.54 19.96
C ILE A 635 8.63 -32.06 19.71
N GLU A 636 7.81 -32.52 18.78
CA GLU A 636 7.66 -33.96 18.48
C GLU A 636 8.35 -34.39 17.19
N MET A 637 8.76 -33.44 16.36
CA MET A 637 9.34 -33.70 15.04
C MET A 637 10.48 -32.75 14.72
N ASN A 638 11.48 -33.30 14.03
CA ASN A 638 12.63 -32.57 13.52
C ASN A 638 12.30 -32.06 12.10
N GLU A 639 12.37 -30.75 11.92
CA GLU A 639 12.22 -30.06 10.65
C GLU A 639 13.56 -29.46 10.22
N GLU A 640 13.95 -29.71 8.96
CA GLU A 640 15.24 -29.27 8.43
C GLU A 640 15.29 -27.75 8.24
N ILE A 641 16.44 -27.14 8.54
CA ILE A 641 16.68 -25.72 8.23
C ILE A 641 16.80 -25.54 6.72
N LEU A 642 17.61 -26.40 6.10
CA LEU A 642 17.78 -26.47 4.64
C LEU A 642 17.53 -27.91 4.19
N CYS A 643 16.64 -28.10 3.22
CA CYS A 643 16.31 -29.40 2.64
C CYS A 643 17.59 -30.09 2.14
N SER A 644 17.92 -31.23 2.75
CA SER A 644 19.15 -31.95 2.44
C SER A 644 18.99 -32.92 1.27
N LYS A 645 17.75 -33.34 0.96
CA LYS A 645 17.47 -34.38 -0.03
C LYS A 645 16.09 -34.31 -0.70
N GLU A 646 15.00 -34.42 0.06
CA GLU A 646 13.64 -34.57 -0.49
C GLU A 646 12.75 -33.41 -0.03
N LEU A 647 12.18 -32.68 -0.99
CA LEU A 647 11.34 -31.51 -0.71
C LEU A 647 10.09 -31.88 0.08
N LYS A 648 9.75 -31.10 1.10
CA LYS A 648 8.57 -31.33 1.95
C LYS A 648 7.36 -30.47 1.57
N TYR A 649 7.60 -29.28 1.02
CA TYR A 649 6.57 -28.35 0.58
C TYR A 649 7.07 -27.51 -0.61
N TYR A 650 6.17 -26.78 -1.26
CA TYR A 650 6.58 -25.84 -2.32
C TYR A 650 7.27 -24.64 -1.70
N GLY A 651 8.44 -24.26 -2.21
CA GLY A 651 9.27 -23.21 -1.61
C GLY A 651 10.15 -23.68 -0.44
N ASP A 652 10.34 -24.99 -0.28
CA ASP A 652 11.25 -25.56 0.72
C ASP A 652 12.68 -24.99 0.55
N PRO A 653 13.29 -24.39 1.59
CA PRO A 653 14.63 -23.81 1.49
C PRO A 653 15.69 -24.87 1.22
N VAL A 654 16.47 -24.74 0.15
CA VAL A 654 17.56 -25.68 -0.22
C VAL A 654 18.95 -25.11 -0.02
N GLY A 655 19.05 -23.80 0.23
CA GLY A 655 20.31 -23.10 0.46
C GLY A 655 20.12 -21.67 0.92
N ILE A 656 21.22 -21.01 1.24
CA ILE A 656 21.29 -19.60 1.63
C ILE A 656 22.33 -18.91 0.77
N ILE A 657 21.98 -17.77 0.18
CA ILE A 657 22.93 -16.88 -0.47
C ILE A 657 23.19 -15.67 0.41
N VAL A 658 24.43 -15.21 0.45
CA VAL A 658 24.88 -14.09 1.28
C VAL A 658 25.44 -12.98 0.39
N ALA A 659 25.04 -11.74 0.65
CA ALA A 659 25.50 -10.55 -0.06
C ALA A 659 25.67 -9.35 0.87
N ASP A 660 26.35 -8.29 0.42
CA ASP A 660 26.55 -7.04 1.16
C ASP A 660 25.31 -6.12 1.25
N ARG A 661 24.24 -6.46 0.52
CA ARG A 661 22.96 -5.73 0.50
C ARG A 661 21.78 -6.69 0.34
N GLU A 662 20.72 -6.47 1.11
CA GLU A 662 19.49 -7.28 1.13
C GLU A 662 18.90 -7.54 -0.28
N LYS A 663 18.74 -6.48 -1.08
CA LYS A 663 18.22 -6.59 -2.46
C LYS A 663 19.10 -7.44 -3.37
N ILE A 664 20.42 -7.39 -3.19
CA ILE A 664 21.37 -8.21 -3.95
C ILE A 664 21.23 -9.67 -3.53
N ALA A 665 21.12 -9.97 -2.23
CA ALA A 665 20.89 -11.33 -1.75
C ALA A 665 19.60 -11.92 -2.33
N HIS A 666 18.49 -11.20 -2.27
CA HIS A 666 17.21 -11.66 -2.86
C HIS A 666 17.28 -11.83 -4.39
N LYS A 667 17.95 -10.92 -5.10
CA LYS A 667 18.15 -11.06 -6.56
C LYS A 667 18.99 -12.30 -6.88
N ALA A 668 20.10 -12.48 -6.17
CA ALA A 668 21.02 -13.58 -6.37
C ALA A 668 20.36 -14.93 -6.05
N ALA A 669 19.52 -15.00 -5.01
CA ALA A 669 18.83 -16.22 -4.61
C ALA A 669 17.99 -16.82 -5.75
N LYS A 670 17.32 -15.95 -6.53
CA LYS A 670 16.49 -16.35 -7.68
C LYS A 670 17.29 -16.87 -8.87
N LEU A 671 18.60 -16.63 -8.92
CA LEU A 671 19.48 -17.10 -10.01
C LEU A 671 20.18 -18.43 -9.71
N VAL A 672 20.06 -18.94 -8.48
CA VAL A 672 20.62 -20.25 -8.12
C VAL A 672 19.77 -21.34 -8.76
N LYS A 673 20.39 -22.15 -9.64
CA LYS A 673 19.70 -23.24 -10.33
C LYS A 673 19.68 -24.49 -9.47
N ILE A 674 18.50 -25.07 -9.27
CA ILE A 674 18.33 -26.31 -8.50
C ILE A 674 18.23 -27.47 -9.48
N GLU A 675 19.11 -28.45 -9.35
CA GLU A 675 19.08 -29.68 -10.14
C GLU A 675 18.42 -30.79 -9.32
N TYR A 676 17.48 -31.51 -9.93
CA TYR A 676 16.73 -32.58 -9.30
C TYR A 676 17.15 -33.94 -9.87
N THR A 677 17.31 -34.94 -9.00
CA THR A 677 17.50 -36.34 -9.38
C THR A 677 16.21 -36.92 -9.94
N SER A 678 15.08 -36.56 -9.33
CA SER A 678 13.73 -36.96 -9.75
C SER A 678 12.73 -35.88 -9.37
N ILE A 679 11.77 -35.61 -10.26
CA ILE A 679 10.62 -34.77 -10.00
C ILE A 679 9.45 -35.66 -9.59
N ASN A 680 8.76 -35.30 -8.50
CA ASN A 680 7.58 -36.04 -8.09
C ASN A 680 6.39 -35.70 -9.01
N GLU A 681 5.82 -36.74 -9.62
CA GLU A 681 4.64 -36.63 -10.50
C GLU A 681 3.35 -37.13 -9.82
N ASN A 682 3.41 -37.56 -8.55
CA ASN A 682 2.25 -38.02 -7.82
C ASN A 682 1.22 -36.89 -7.61
N LYS A 683 -0.07 -37.26 -7.53
CA LYS A 683 -1.13 -36.30 -7.22
C LYS A 683 -0.82 -35.58 -5.90
N HIS A 684 -0.73 -34.26 -5.95
CA HIS A 684 -0.54 -33.43 -4.76
C HIS A 684 -1.80 -33.41 -3.87
N LEU A 685 -1.60 -33.52 -2.56
CA LEU A 685 -2.66 -33.43 -1.56
C LEU A 685 -2.75 -32.00 -1.06
N LEU A 686 -3.54 -31.16 -1.75
CA LEU A 686 -3.62 -29.72 -1.47
C LEU A 686 -4.73 -29.36 -0.49
N THR A 687 -5.79 -30.17 -0.43
CA THR A 687 -6.96 -29.93 0.43
C THR A 687 -7.03 -30.96 1.56
N ILE A 688 -7.74 -30.61 2.65
CA ILE A 688 -8.07 -31.56 3.73
C ILE A 688 -8.77 -32.78 3.13
N ASP A 689 -9.67 -32.56 2.18
CA ASP A 689 -10.39 -33.60 1.44
C ASP A 689 -9.48 -34.57 0.69
N ASP A 690 -8.43 -34.05 0.03
CA ASP A 690 -7.42 -34.89 -0.63
C ASP A 690 -6.71 -35.77 0.40
N VAL A 691 -6.34 -35.21 1.55
CA VAL A 691 -5.67 -35.95 2.64
C VAL A 691 -6.59 -37.04 3.20
N LEU A 692 -7.86 -36.72 3.51
CA LEU A 692 -8.83 -37.66 4.07
C LEU A 692 -9.14 -38.84 3.14
N LYS A 693 -9.05 -38.63 1.82
CA LYS A 693 -9.25 -39.67 0.80
C LYS A 693 -7.96 -40.42 0.44
N SER A 694 -6.81 -39.97 0.94
CA SER A 694 -5.50 -40.54 0.63
C SER A 694 -5.10 -41.66 1.60
N LYS A 695 -4.07 -42.43 1.23
CA LYS A 695 -3.40 -43.40 2.12
C LYS A 695 -2.62 -42.73 3.27
N ASP A 696 -2.45 -41.41 3.23
CA ASP A 696 -1.72 -40.65 4.24
C ASP A 696 -2.63 -40.04 5.32
N LYS A 697 -3.95 -40.30 5.27
CA LYS A 697 -4.92 -39.82 6.27
C LYS A 697 -4.41 -40.01 7.69
N ASP A 698 -4.17 -41.26 8.09
CA ASP A 698 -3.80 -41.60 9.47
C ASP A 698 -2.43 -41.06 9.91
N LYS A 699 -1.58 -40.66 8.95
CA LYS A 699 -0.30 -39.99 9.24
C LYS A 699 -0.45 -38.49 9.46
N ARG A 700 -1.48 -37.87 8.88
CA ARG A 700 -1.67 -36.41 8.84
C ARG A 700 -2.84 -35.94 9.70
N THR A 701 -3.69 -36.85 10.18
CA THR A 701 -4.77 -36.53 11.10
C THR A 701 -4.40 -36.99 12.50
N LYS A 702 -4.43 -36.06 13.46
CA LYS A 702 -4.44 -36.40 14.88
C LYS A 702 -5.84 -36.20 15.41
N THR A 703 -6.39 -37.23 16.04
CA THR A 703 -7.63 -37.12 16.79
C THR A 703 -7.32 -36.48 18.13
N ASP A 704 -7.92 -35.32 18.42
CA ASP A 704 -7.89 -34.75 19.76
C ASP A 704 -8.75 -35.60 20.72
N ARG A 705 -8.87 -35.20 21.99
CA ARG A 705 -9.66 -35.91 23.00
C ARG A 705 -11.12 -36.07 22.57
N ILE A 706 -11.50 -37.26 22.10
CA ILE A 706 -12.90 -37.62 21.88
C ILE A 706 -13.57 -37.82 23.23
N ILE A 707 -14.67 -37.10 23.46
CA ILE A 707 -15.61 -37.39 24.55
C ILE A 707 -16.76 -38.17 23.91
N GLU A 708 -16.69 -39.50 24.01
CA GLU A 708 -17.76 -40.37 23.53
C GLU A 708 -19.05 -40.11 24.33
N PRO A 709 -20.18 -39.79 23.67
CA PRO A 709 -21.44 -39.59 24.36
C PRO A 709 -21.88 -40.90 25.04
N THR A 710 -22.21 -40.84 26.32
CA THR A 710 -22.58 -42.02 27.13
C THR A 710 -24.06 -42.41 27.00
N ASP A 711 -24.91 -41.50 26.52
CA ASP A 711 -26.33 -41.73 26.21
C ASP A 711 -26.79 -40.73 25.14
N VAL A 712 -27.81 -41.10 24.37
CA VAL A 712 -28.42 -40.26 23.32
C VAL A 712 -29.28 -39.15 23.93
N GLY A 713 -29.69 -39.29 25.21
CA GLY A 713 -30.65 -38.40 25.86
C GLY A 713 -32.08 -38.68 25.39
N GLY A 714 -33.00 -38.91 26.33
CA GLY A 714 -34.39 -39.28 26.03
C GLY A 714 -35.27 -38.14 25.48
N ASP A 715 -34.70 -36.94 25.31
CA ASP A 715 -35.36 -35.68 24.98
C ASP A 715 -34.96 -35.10 23.61
N VAL A 716 -34.26 -35.87 22.78
CA VAL A 716 -33.84 -35.45 21.43
C VAL A 716 -35.05 -35.32 20.49
N LYS A 717 -35.33 -34.08 20.04
CA LYS A 717 -36.42 -33.77 19.09
C LYS A 717 -35.99 -33.73 17.62
N CYS A 718 -34.72 -33.45 17.34
CA CYS A 718 -34.17 -33.28 16.00
C CYS A 718 -32.67 -33.61 16.02
N ILE A 719 -32.17 -34.22 14.94
CA ILE A 719 -30.75 -34.46 14.70
C ILE A 719 -30.34 -33.64 13.49
N ILE A 720 -29.31 -32.81 13.65
CA ILE A 720 -28.76 -31.97 12.58
C ILE A 720 -27.40 -32.53 12.19
N TYR A 721 -27.22 -32.76 10.89
CA TYR A 721 -25.94 -33.14 10.31
C TYR A 721 -25.44 -32.00 9.41
N GLY A 722 -24.16 -31.68 9.50
CA GLY A 722 -23.53 -30.66 8.68
C GLY A 722 -22.01 -30.70 8.80
N GLU A 723 -21.35 -30.11 7.82
CA GLU A 723 -19.90 -29.92 7.80
C GLU A 723 -19.60 -28.43 7.72
N VAL A 724 -18.55 -28.00 8.40
CA VAL A 724 -18.01 -26.64 8.29
C VAL A 724 -16.51 -26.74 8.05
N SER A 725 -16.03 -25.98 7.06
CA SER A 725 -14.61 -25.84 6.77
C SER A 725 -14.16 -24.41 7.09
N PHE A 726 -12.96 -24.29 7.62
CA PHE A 726 -12.31 -23.01 7.89
C PHE A 726 -10.99 -22.96 7.12
N GLU A 727 -10.81 -21.89 6.35
CA GLU A 727 -9.58 -21.63 5.61
C GLU A 727 -8.48 -21.12 6.54
N THR A 728 -7.25 -21.17 6.05
CA THR A 728 -6.07 -20.67 6.79
C THR A 728 -6.11 -19.15 7.00
N GLN A 729 -5.39 -18.67 8.01
CA GLN A 729 -5.19 -17.24 8.26
C GLN A 729 -3.71 -16.91 8.39
N HIS A 730 -3.27 -15.85 7.72
CA HIS A 730 -1.92 -15.34 7.89
C HIS A 730 -1.82 -14.41 9.10
N HIS A 731 -0.74 -14.54 9.88
CA HIS A 731 -0.51 -13.71 11.08
C HIS A 731 -0.48 -12.21 10.74
N PHE A 732 0.28 -11.84 9.70
CA PHE A 732 0.46 -10.46 9.24
C PHE A 732 0.98 -9.54 10.36
N TYR A 733 1.96 -10.01 11.13
CA TYR A 733 2.69 -9.16 12.07
C TYR A 733 3.34 -8.00 11.31
N MET A 734 3.32 -6.80 11.92
CA MET A 734 3.78 -5.59 11.22
C MET A 734 5.30 -5.54 11.05
N GLU A 735 6.07 -6.12 11.99
CA GLU A 735 7.51 -6.37 11.83
C GLU A 735 7.67 -7.75 11.18
N PRO A 736 8.20 -7.86 9.94
CA PRO A 736 8.53 -9.15 9.34
C PRO A 736 9.52 -9.95 10.18
N GLN A 737 9.59 -11.27 9.97
CA GLN A 737 10.61 -12.11 10.62
C GLN A 737 12.00 -11.54 10.35
N THR A 738 12.65 -11.09 11.42
CA THR A 738 13.94 -10.40 11.37
C THR A 738 14.84 -11.00 12.44
N CYS A 739 16.07 -11.31 12.04
CA CYS A 739 17.12 -11.77 12.94
C CYS A 739 18.44 -11.10 12.57
N VAL A 740 19.08 -10.47 13.54
CA VAL A 740 20.42 -9.89 13.42
C VAL A 740 21.34 -10.65 14.36
N VAL A 741 22.46 -11.14 13.84
CA VAL A 741 23.45 -11.91 14.63
C VAL A 741 24.76 -11.14 14.68
N LYS A 742 25.26 -10.90 15.89
CA LYS A 742 26.56 -10.28 16.13
C LYS A 742 27.52 -11.30 16.72
N LYS A 743 28.76 -11.31 16.22
CA LYS A 743 29.83 -12.12 16.78
C LYS A 743 30.51 -11.36 17.91
N THR A 744 30.68 -11.99 19.07
CA THR A 744 31.40 -11.43 20.21
C THR A 744 32.61 -12.30 20.58
N GLU A 745 33.41 -11.88 21.56
CA GLU A 745 34.52 -12.69 22.07
C GLU A 745 34.03 -13.95 22.79
N ASP A 746 32.84 -13.87 23.40
CA ASP A 746 32.25 -14.95 24.19
C ASP A 746 31.39 -15.93 23.37
N GLY A 747 30.96 -15.51 22.17
CA GLY A 747 30.28 -16.33 21.16
C GLY A 747 29.37 -15.51 20.25
N LEU A 748 28.04 -15.70 20.32
CA LEU A 748 27.06 -15.05 19.44
C LEU A 748 25.94 -14.32 20.21
N GLU A 749 25.66 -13.08 19.81
CA GLU A 749 24.45 -12.38 20.22
C GLU A 749 23.41 -12.46 19.10
N VAL A 750 22.24 -13.03 19.41
CA VAL A 750 21.14 -13.23 18.46
C VAL A 750 19.97 -12.32 18.82
N TYR A 751 19.73 -11.31 17.99
CA TYR A 751 18.60 -10.38 18.12
C TYR A 751 17.50 -10.80 17.14
N SER A 752 16.52 -11.57 17.62
CA SER A 752 15.44 -12.12 16.80
C SER A 752 14.07 -11.63 17.24
N SER A 753 13.19 -11.33 16.28
CA SER A 753 11.76 -11.13 16.53
C SER A 753 11.09 -12.48 16.81
N THR A 754 11.21 -12.98 18.04
CA THR A 754 10.74 -14.32 18.46
C THR A 754 9.88 -14.26 19.72
N GLN A 755 8.93 -15.19 19.83
CA GLN A 755 8.12 -15.38 21.03
C GLN A 755 8.71 -16.42 21.99
N TRP A 756 9.71 -17.20 21.54
CA TRP A 756 10.32 -18.25 22.34
C TRP A 756 11.85 -18.19 22.19
N LEU A 757 12.48 -17.49 23.12
CA LEU A 757 13.92 -17.26 23.13
C LEU A 757 14.70 -18.56 23.36
N ASP A 758 14.23 -19.42 24.28
CA ASP A 758 14.93 -20.66 24.63
C ASP A 758 15.05 -21.63 23.45
N ILE A 759 13.96 -21.87 22.71
CA ILE A 759 14.02 -22.75 21.53
C ILE A 759 14.94 -22.18 20.45
N THR A 760 14.92 -20.86 20.27
CA THR A 760 15.80 -20.18 19.31
C THR A 760 17.26 -20.39 19.71
N ASN A 761 17.60 -20.19 20.98
CA ASN A 761 18.95 -20.37 21.51
C ASN A 761 19.43 -21.83 21.37
N VAL A 762 18.59 -22.80 21.77
CA VAL A 762 18.93 -24.23 21.65
C VAL A 762 19.11 -24.64 20.19
N ALA A 763 18.23 -24.20 19.29
CA ALA A 763 18.32 -24.51 17.86
C ALA A 763 19.61 -23.95 17.24
N VAL A 764 19.95 -22.69 17.52
CA VAL A 764 21.19 -22.05 17.03
C VAL A 764 22.42 -22.79 17.56
N ALA A 765 22.46 -23.08 18.86
CA ALA A 765 23.59 -23.78 19.48
C ALA A 765 23.80 -25.19 18.90
N GLN A 766 22.72 -25.95 18.69
CA GLN A 766 22.77 -27.29 18.08
C GLN A 766 23.20 -27.23 16.61
N CYS A 767 22.65 -26.30 15.83
CA CYS A 767 23.00 -26.09 14.43
C CYS A 767 24.49 -25.76 14.27
N LEU A 768 25.04 -24.93 15.16
CA LEU A 768 26.46 -24.53 15.14
C LEU A 768 27.39 -25.49 15.89
N LYS A 769 26.84 -26.52 16.57
CA LYS A 769 27.57 -27.46 17.41
C LYS A 769 28.40 -26.76 18.51
N VAL A 770 27.79 -25.78 19.16
CA VAL A 770 28.36 -25.05 20.30
C VAL A 770 27.53 -25.27 21.57
N PRO A 771 28.09 -25.08 22.77
CA PRO A 771 27.31 -25.07 24.01
C PRO A 771 26.24 -23.96 24.01
N VAL A 772 25.08 -24.21 24.62
CA VAL A 772 23.94 -23.27 24.70
C VAL A 772 24.25 -21.96 25.44
N ASN A 773 25.36 -21.90 26.18
CA ASN A 773 25.83 -20.71 26.88
C ASN A 773 26.88 -19.90 26.09
N ARG A 774 27.01 -20.13 24.78
CA ARG A 774 27.93 -19.44 23.87
C ARG A 774 27.18 -18.63 22.84
#